data_AF-A0A9W6BXQ1-F1
#
_entry.id   AF-A0A9W6BXQ1-F1
#
_cell.length_a   1.000
_cell.length_b   1.000
_cell.length_c   1.000
_cell.angle_alpha   90.00
_cell.angle_beta   90.00
_cell.angle_gamma   90.00
#
_symmetry.space_group_name_H-M   'P 1'
#
loop_
_entity.id
_entity.type
_entity.pdbx_description
1 polymer ?
#
loop_
_entity_poly.entity_id
_entity_poly.type
_entity_poly.pdbx_seq_one_letter_code
_entity_poly.pdbx_strand_id
1 'polypeptide(L)'
;MDENNVHHFWGISPALDLGSLLPAGGDDAAAVLPVDQPIRMLQVAPYDARHTLTTICRVTRHPLLLQQKQPVHLVVWEDSPEGLARHMLLLAVLLDGGLLPRERGELLLELHGNVVMRERAATYLDEKARQLEALVVELSGGGARGGCGRGGGAAGGAGGEAAAAAADGDHRGLAALGRMLDLSLLKFQEKDQLVEALQKWRTTVAYDMVKAWDARARKWYGDRYDFRRNMVDWDYHMRLQAAGTPGQDSAHGSIIHFHHFRHWRMHGVAHELRDSHYNQPNRSLLSTAYGRTREFKDRNMRDVGRSVSAWGFWADIQNGPYHCFGTLTEESSFYKVTNKQYARTAVDVAEHNVTALLHELRTGQRLTLAAGSEPPRAQVARGPTSLEDLQQQQQQQQQGEGKGDGEGERKGQQGQGEGGASGQDDAAPAAASDQASTGSPTPAAVATTAAPEPQGKSGESGNSGPPPPPPPPPPAPAPSPPPPPPPPEAGQREPPSGLAPELPPDEVPRYTSGGRAAVAKAVAAAAAPPPSSAGAPSGGGAGAGCGSGEAGGAAPAQADARAEVQGAAAAAGEVGGSGDGGRGPGAGTADAATPAVKQQMAAEEAALRAAEAAADAAGRCRASSLFQLQLLTGDLAKGVTGRAKYTGAFSVLTLGHRHIHMLAPEYGLHAAAAPGAVLVAENARHVLQLTKEQAAMFVTKMDEMAGAAGWRKEAGGRRPEGVTEASEVYVKTRTA
;
A
#
# COMPACT_ATOMS: atom_id res chain seq x y z
N MET A 1 19.42 -18.19 6.65
CA MET A 1 18.47 -17.40 5.83
C MET A 1 18.98 -17.38 4.40
N ASP A 2 18.22 -16.83 3.47
CA ASP A 2 18.65 -16.66 2.09
C ASP A 2 19.87 -15.72 1.98
N GLU A 3 20.94 -16.15 1.31
CA GLU A 3 22.14 -15.33 1.01
C GLU A 3 21.90 -14.33 -0.14
N ASN A 4 20.70 -14.32 -0.72
CA ASN A 4 20.28 -13.34 -1.70
C ASN A 4 19.51 -12.21 -1.01
N ASN A 5 18.34 -12.46 -0.42
CA ASN A 5 17.51 -11.45 0.24
C ASN A 5 18.08 -11.02 1.60
N VAL A 6 19.01 -10.06 1.57
CA VAL A 6 19.67 -9.51 2.78
C VAL A 6 18.67 -8.71 3.62
N HIS A 7 17.88 -7.86 2.96
CA HIS A 7 16.99 -6.87 3.56
C HIS A 7 15.54 -7.10 3.13
N HIS A 8 14.58 -6.76 3.99
CA HIS A 8 13.15 -6.77 3.67
C HIS A 8 12.58 -5.38 3.92
N PHE A 9 11.84 -4.87 2.94
CA PHE A 9 11.25 -3.52 2.96
C PHE A 9 9.71 -3.53 2.90
N TRP A 10 9.15 -4.73 3.01
CA TRP A 10 7.75 -5.08 3.20
C TRP A 10 7.68 -6.49 3.81
N GLY A 11 6.63 -6.75 4.59
CA GLY A 11 6.34 -8.10 5.13
C GLY A 11 5.45 -8.94 4.20
N ILE A 12 4.88 -10.01 4.75
CA ILE A 12 4.16 -11.07 4.01
C ILE A 12 2.77 -11.40 4.58
N SER A 13 2.32 -10.60 5.54
CA SER A 13 0.97 -10.63 6.11
C SER A 13 0.23 -9.32 5.80
N PRO A 14 -1.11 -9.31 5.89
CA PRO A 14 -1.89 -8.08 5.85
C PRO A 14 -1.48 -7.08 6.93
N ALA A 15 -1.83 -5.80 6.71
CA ALA A 15 -1.79 -4.80 7.76
C ALA A 15 -2.71 -5.19 8.93
N LEU A 16 -2.24 -4.94 10.15
CA LEU A 16 -3.00 -5.15 11.38
C LEU A 16 -3.22 -3.82 12.07
N ASP A 17 -4.44 -3.63 12.56
CA ASP A 17 -4.79 -2.58 13.51
C ASP A 17 -4.41 -3.07 14.91
N LEU A 18 -3.36 -2.51 15.51
CA LEU A 18 -2.89 -2.97 16.82
C LEU A 18 -3.86 -2.56 17.96
N GLY A 19 -4.82 -1.68 17.70
CA GLY A 19 -5.91 -1.39 18.63
C GLY A 19 -6.89 -2.56 18.78
N SER A 20 -7.14 -3.33 17.72
CA SER A 20 -8.05 -4.49 17.76
C SER A 20 -7.50 -5.68 18.57
N LEU A 21 -6.20 -5.64 18.91
CA LEU A 21 -5.51 -6.65 19.72
C LEU A 21 -5.52 -6.32 21.23
N LEU A 22 -6.15 -5.21 21.63
CA LEU A 22 -6.37 -4.86 23.04
C LEU A 22 -7.60 -5.59 23.61
N PRO A 23 -7.73 -5.71 24.94
CA PRO A 23 -8.92 -6.28 25.57
C PRO A 23 -10.20 -5.54 25.15
N ALA A 24 -11.25 -6.28 24.80
CA ALA A 24 -12.56 -5.71 24.49
C ALA A 24 -13.12 -4.93 25.70
N GLY A 25 -13.77 -3.79 25.44
CA GLY A 25 -14.20 -2.84 26.46
C GLY A 25 -15.19 -3.41 27.49
N GLY A 26 -14.89 -3.17 28.77
CA GLY A 26 -15.67 -3.56 29.95
C GLY A 26 -14.86 -3.27 31.22
N ASP A 27 -15.41 -3.53 32.40
CA ASP A 27 -14.74 -3.23 33.68
C ASP A 27 -13.38 -3.96 33.81
N ASP A 28 -13.31 -5.22 33.36
CA ASP A 28 -12.08 -6.01 33.23
C ASP A 28 -11.00 -5.31 32.38
N ALA A 29 -11.38 -4.56 31.34
CA ALA A 29 -10.42 -3.89 30.46
C ALA A 29 -9.83 -2.64 31.13
N ALA A 30 -10.64 -1.89 31.90
CA ALA A 30 -10.17 -0.76 32.69
C ALA A 30 -9.24 -1.20 33.84
N ALA A 31 -9.49 -2.37 34.43
CA ALA A 31 -8.61 -2.98 35.41
C ALA A 31 -7.27 -3.48 34.80
N VAL A 32 -7.28 -3.95 33.54
CA VAL A 32 -6.08 -4.48 32.86
C VAL A 32 -5.23 -3.38 32.20
N LEU A 33 -5.82 -2.27 31.72
CA LEU A 33 -5.10 -1.15 31.10
C LEU A 33 -5.53 0.21 31.70
N PRO A 34 -4.93 0.65 32.82
CA PRO A 34 -5.27 1.91 33.47
C PRO A 34 -5.01 3.14 32.59
N VAL A 35 -6.03 3.99 32.44
CA VAL A 35 -6.07 5.18 31.54
C VAL A 35 -5.02 6.26 31.87
N ASP A 36 -4.41 6.19 33.05
CA ASP A 36 -3.31 7.04 33.52
C ASP A 36 -1.91 6.56 33.06
N GLN A 37 -1.80 5.32 32.55
CA GLN A 37 -0.54 4.71 32.13
C GLN A 37 -0.51 4.54 30.60
N PRO A 38 0.52 5.03 29.89
CA PRO A 38 0.54 4.95 28.42
C PRO A 38 0.61 3.49 27.95
N ILE A 39 -0.39 3.09 27.17
CA ILE A 39 -0.41 1.83 26.41
C ILE A 39 0.81 1.79 25.49
N ARG A 40 1.50 0.63 25.44
CA ARG A 40 2.68 0.43 24.59
C ARG A 40 2.50 -0.76 23.67
N MET A 41 2.85 -0.58 22.41
CA MET A 41 2.76 -1.58 21.35
C MET A 41 4.16 -1.74 20.72
N LEU A 42 4.73 -2.94 20.73
CA LEU A 42 6.08 -3.21 20.21
C LEU A 42 6.01 -3.93 18.87
N GLN A 43 6.53 -3.33 17.81
CA GLN A 43 6.67 -3.93 16.49
C GLN A 43 8.13 -4.33 16.28
N VAL A 44 8.40 -5.62 16.13
CA VAL A 44 9.76 -6.17 15.94
C VAL A 44 9.94 -6.61 14.49
N ALA A 45 10.67 -5.78 13.74
CA ALA A 45 10.88 -5.89 12.31
C ALA A 45 9.58 -6.12 11.50
N PRO A 46 8.63 -5.16 11.51
CA PRO A 46 7.49 -5.18 10.60
C PRO A 46 7.88 -5.00 9.12
N TYR A 47 9.12 -4.57 8.83
CA TYR A 47 9.73 -4.31 7.51
C TYR A 47 9.15 -3.11 6.74
N ASP A 48 7.89 -2.77 7.00
CA ASP A 48 7.21 -1.60 6.48
C ASP A 48 6.25 -1.00 7.52
N ALA A 49 5.74 0.19 7.23
CA ALA A 49 4.95 0.98 8.16
C ALA A 49 3.48 0.53 8.30
N ARG A 50 3.00 -0.50 7.59
CA ARG A 50 1.55 -0.80 7.47
C ARG A 50 0.81 -0.93 8.80
N HIS A 51 1.42 -1.54 9.82
CA HIS A 51 0.80 -1.72 11.13
C HIS A 51 0.72 -0.38 11.88
N THR A 52 1.81 0.41 11.87
CA THR A 52 1.86 1.79 12.37
C THR A 52 0.80 2.67 11.71
N LEU A 53 0.78 2.71 10.36
CA LEU A 53 -0.16 3.51 9.58
C LEU A 53 -1.62 3.11 9.88
N THR A 54 -1.92 1.81 9.85
CA THR A 54 -3.27 1.28 10.07
C THR A 54 -3.79 1.61 11.48
N THR A 55 -2.96 1.41 12.50
CA THR A 55 -3.30 1.71 13.90
C THR A 55 -3.52 3.22 14.13
N ILE A 56 -2.70 4.08 13.52
CA ILE A 56 -2.84 5.54 13.63
C ILE A 56 -4.13 6.01 12.94
N CYS A 57 -4.41 5.52 11.73
CA CYS A 57 -5.60 5.93 10.96
C CYS A 57 -6.90 5.47 11.61
N ARG A 58 -6.91 4.30 12.27
CA ARG A 58 -8.11 3.66 12.84
C ARG A 58 -8.32 3.92 14.33
N VAL A 59 -7.57 4.86 14.91
CA VAL A 59 -7.62 5.15 16.36
C VAL A 59 -9.03 5.48 16.87
N THR A 60 -9.90 6.03 16.03
CA THR A 60 -11.30 6.35 16.38
C THR A 60 -12.19 5.13 16.58
N ARG A 61 -11.78 3.94 16.12
CA ARG A 61 -12.47 2.66 16.41
C ARG A 61 -12.29 2.18 17.84
N HIS A 62 -11.32 2.73 18.58
CA HIS A 62 -10.83 2.15 19.84
C HIS A 62 -11.01 3.09 21.04
N PRO A 63 -12.14 2.99 21.78
CA PRO A 63 -12.41 3.84 22.95
C PRO A 63 -11.28 3.83 23.99
N LEU A 64 -10.63 2.69 24.21
CA LEU A 64 -9.49 2.57 25.12
C LEU A 64 -8.29 3.42 24.72
N LEU A 65 -8.07 3.68 23.42
CA LEU A 65 -6.99 4.56 22.95
C LEU A 65 -7.39 6.04 23.10
N LEU A 66 -8.62 6.39 22.74
CA LEU A 66 -9.14 7.76 22.82
C LEU A 66 -9.23 8.30 24.27
N GLN A 67 -9.45 7.41 25.23
CA GLN A 67 -9.56 7.77 26.65
C GLN A 67 -8.21 8.11 27.32
N GLN A 68 -7.08 7.63 26.78
CA GLN A 68 -5.77 7.72 27.44
C GLN A 68 -5.37 9.16 27.80
N LYS A 69 -4.84 9.37 29.02
CA LYS A 69 -4.34 10.68 29.44
C LYS A 69 -2.93 10.99 28.91
N GLN A 70 -2.19 9.97 28.49
CA GLN A 70 -0.88 10.08 27.83
C GLN A 70 -0.94 9.46 26.43
N PRO A 71 -0.05 9.85 25.50
CA PRO A 71 0.01 9.24 24.17
C PRO A 71 0.23 7.71 24.22
N VAL A 72 -0.25 7.02 23.19
CA VAL A 72 0.02 5.61 22.92
C VAL A 72 1.43 5.48 22.35
N HIS A 73 2.30 4.68 22.98
CA HIS A 73 3.66 4.47 22.52
C HIS A 73 3.71 3.33 21.49
N LEU A 74 3.88 3.67 20.22
CA LEU A 74 4.25 2.72 19.18
C LEU A 74 5.78 2.61 19.17
N VAL A 75 6.33 1.47 19.59
CA VAL A 75 7.77 1.22 19.56
C VAL A 75 8.08 0.36 18.35
N VAL A 76 8.86 0.89 17.40
CA VAL A 76 9.28 0.18 16.19
C VAL A 76 10.76 -0.17 16.30
N TRP A 77 11.07 -1.46 16.23
CA TRP A 77 12.42 -1.97 16.05
C TRP A 77 12.60 -2.44 14.61
N GLU A 78 13.68 -2.01 13.96
CA GLU A 78 14.15 -2.56 12.69
C GLU A 78 15.63 -2.93 12.82
N ASP A 79 16.07 -3.92 12.02
CA ASP A 79 17.47 -4.37 11.97
C ASP A 79 18.44 -3.32 11.37
N SER A 80 17.90 -2.30 10.70
CA SER A 80 18.63 -1.35 9.87
C SER A 80 18.09 0.09 10.01
N PRO A 81 18.97 1.11 10.07
CA PRO A 81 18.58 2.53 10.01
C PRO A 81 17.80 2.89 8.74
N GLU A 82 18.11 2.25 7.60
CA GLU A 82 17.33 2.42 6.36
C GLU A 82 15.87 1.97 6.51
N GLY A 83 15.60 0.91 7.28
CA GLY A 83 14.23 0.49 7.64
C GLY A 83 13.51 1.57 8.46
N LEU A 84 14.15 2.09 9.52
CA LEU A 84 13.59 3.18 10.32
C LEU A 84 13.32 4.45 9.51
N ALA A 85 14.20 4.79 8.55
CA ALA A 85 13.97 5.90 7.63
C ALA A 85 12.71 5.69 6.78
N ARG A 86 12.44 4.47 6.29
CA ARG A 86 11.21 4.14 5.55
C ARG A 86 9.94 4.31 6.40
N HIS A 87 9.97 3.95 7.68
CA HIS A 87 8.85 4.22 8.61
C HIS A 87 8.55 5.72 8.70
N MET A 88 9.59 6.55 8.82
CA MET A 88 9.44 8.01 8.81
C MET A 88 8.89 8.54 7.48
N LEU A 89 9.39 8.03 6.34
CA LEU A 89 8.96 8.43 5.00
C LEU A 89 7.47 8.14 4.76
N LEU A 90 7.03 6.91 5.00
CA LEU A 90 5.65 6.49 4.72
C LEU A 90 4.64 7.21 5.62
N LEU A 91 5.01 7.49 6.88
CA LEU A 91 4.21 8.33 7.77
C LEU A 91 4.22 9.81 7.36
N ALA A 92 5.34 10.34 6.85
CA ALA A 92 5.41 11.69 6.31
C ALA A 92 4.51 11.88 5.08
N VAL A 93 4.47 10.90 4.17
CA VAL A 93 3.55 10.89 3.01
C VAL A 93 2.11 10.95 3.49
N LEU A 94 1.72 10.14 4.47
CA LEU A 94 0.35 10.08 5.02
C LEU A 94 -0.12 11.46 5.53
N LEU A 95 0.75 12.16 6.26
CA LEU A 95 0.47 13.43 6.94
C LEU A 95 0.57 14.68 6.01
N ASP A 96 1.02 14.52 4.76
CA ASP A 96 1.28 15.63 3.84
C ASP A 96 0.00 16.22 3.21
N GLY A 97 -0.63 17.16 3.91
CA GLY A 97 -1.75 17.97 3.40
C GLY A 97 -1.39 18.91 2.25
N GLY A 98 -0.13 19.01 1.84
CA GLY A 98 0.26 19.64 0.57
C GLY A 98 -0.10 18.80 -0.67
N LEU A 99 -0.54 17.56 -0.48
CA LEU A 99 -0.99 16.64 -1.51
C LEU A 99 -2.46 16.25 -1.32
N LEU A 100 -3.22 16.22 -2.41
CA LEU A 100 -4.58 15.68 -2.43
C LEU A 100 -4.60 14.24 -1.89
N PRO A 101 -5.65 13.81 -1.16
CA PRO A 101 -5.65 12.50 -0.49
C PRO A 101 -5.48 11.33 -1.46
N ARG A 102 -6.07 11.40 -2.67
CA ARG A 102 -5.82 10.40 -3.72
C ARG A 102 -4.34 10.34 -4.13
N GLU A 103 -3.68 11.48 -4.29
CA GLU A 103 -2.29 11.53 -4.71
C GLU A 103 -1.33 11.03 -3.61
N ARG A 104 -1.67 11.24 -2.33
CA ARG A 104 -1.00 10.55 -1.21
C ARG A 104 -1.14 9.04 -1.28
N GLY A 105 -2.34 8.52 -1.56
CA GLY A 105 -2.58 7.09 -1.66
C GLY A 105 -1.74 6.42 -2.75
N GLU A 106 -1.74 7.02 -3.94
CA GLU A 106 -0.88 6.58 -5.06
C GLU A 106 0.61 6.65 -4.69
N LEU A 107 1.07 7.79 -4.16
CA LEU A 107 2.48 8.03 -3.84
C LEU A 107 3.00 7.12 -2.71
N LEU A 108 2.16 6.82 -1.72
CA LEU A 108 2.48 5.90 -0.62
C LEU A 108 2.69 4.48 -1.17
N LEU A 109 1.79 3.97 -2.02
CA LEU A 109 1.91 2.65 -2.63
C LEU A 109 3.14 2.54 -3.55
N GLU A 110 3.45 3.60 -4.30
CA GLU A 110 4.64 3.68 -5.16
C GLU A 110 5.94 3.66 -4.34
N LEU A 111 6.09 4.53 -3.33
CA LEU A 111 7.28 4.59 -2.47
C LEU A 111 7.45 3.33 -1.60
N HIS A 112 6.34 2.71 -1.20
CA HIS A 112 6.31 1.46 -0.46
C HIS A 112 6.84 0.30 -1.32
N GLY A 113 6.21 0.05 -2.49
CA GLY A 113 6.29 -1.23 -3.18
C GLY A 113 6.97 -1.25 -4.55
N ASN A 114 7.16 -0.09 -5.21
CA ASN A 114 7.77 -0.05 -6.54
C ASN A 114 9.29 0.17 -6.45
N VAL A 115 10.05 -0.65 -7.16
CA VAL A 115 11.52 -0.56 -7.25
C VAL A 115 11.96 0.57 -8.19
N VAL A 116 11.20 0.82 -9.26
CA VAL A 116 11.33 1.99 -10.13
C VAL A 116 10.04 2.80 -10.14
N MET A 117 10.15 4.12 -10.29
CA MET A 117 9.10 5.10 -10.01
C MET A 117 8.95 6.13 -11.14
N ARG A 118 7.82 6.83 -11.13
CA ARG A 118 7.56 8.05 -11.91
C ARG A 118 8.46 9.18 -11.44
N GLU A 119 8.82 10.09 -12.35
CA GLU A 119 9.68 11.25 -12.05
C GLU A 119 9.19 12.07 -10.85
N ARG A 120 7.89 12.44 -10.83
CA ARG A 120 7.27 13.19 -9.72
C ARG A 120 7.46 12.53 -8.34
N ALA A 121 7.45 11.21 -8.27
CA ALA A 121 7.66 10.48 -7.02
C ALA A 121 9.13 10.49 -6.58
N ALA A 122 10.07 10.45 -7.53
CA ALA A 122 11.50 10.59 -7.25
C ALA A 122 11.87 12.02 -6.82
N THR A 123 11.30 13.05 -7.45
CA THR A 123 11.45 14.46 -7.02
C THR A 123 10.90 14.66 -5.60
N TYR A 124 9.73 14.09 -5.30
CA TYR A 124 9.15 14.15 -3.95
C TYR A 124 9.99 13.42 -2.90
N LEU A 125 10.53 12.24 -3.23
CA LEU A 125 11.44 11.50 -2.35
C LEU A 125 12.70 12.33 -2.03
N ASP A 126 13.31 12.96 -3.04
CA ASP A 126 14.49 13.82 -2.88
C ASP A 126 14.18 15.08 -2.05
N GLU A 127 13.01 15.70 -2.21
CA GLU A 127 12.57 16.81 -1.37
C GLU A 127 12.34 16.36 0.09
N LYS A 128 11.58 15.27 0.29
CA LYS A 128 11.26 14.75 1.63
C LYS A 128 12.46 14.19 2.37
N ALA A 129 13.44 13.61 1.67
CA ALA A 129 14.71 13.20 2.27
C ALA A 129 15.38 14.35 3.02
N ARG A 130 15.46 15.54 2.39
CA ARG A 130 16.03 16.75 3.03
C ARG A 130 15.16 17.27 4.19
N GLN A 131 13.84 17.23 4.05
CA GLN A 131 12.90 17.65 5.10
C GLN A 131 12.98 16.74 6.34
N LEU A 132 13.06 15.42 6.14
CA LEU A 132 13.22 14.43 7.19
C LEU A 132 14.61 14.49 7.84
N GLU A 133 15.66 14.73 7.05
CA GLU A 133 17.03 14.88 7.54
C GLU A 133 17.16 16.07 8.50
N ALA A 134 16.62 17.23 8.12
CA ALA A 134 16.56 18.40 8.99
C ALA A 134 15.80 18.10 10.31
N LEU A 135 14.68 17.40 10.22
CA LEU A 135 13.88 17.00 11.39
C LEU A 135 14.64 16.00 12.30
N VAL A 136 15.36 15.03 11.74
CA VAL A 136 16.21 14.12 12.54
C VAL A 136 17.32 14.89 13.26
N VAL A 137 17.94 15.86 12.60
CA VAL A 137 18.99 16.72 13.21
C VAL A 137 18.41 17.58 14.34
N GLU A 138 17.25 18.20 14.14
CA GLU A 138 16.54 19.00 15.17
C GLU A 138 16.19 18.15 16.42
N LEU A 139 15.56 16.99 16.21
CA LEU A 139 15.21 16.04 17.26
C LEU A 139 16.45 15.43 17.95
N SER A 140 17.58 15.37 17.26
CA SER A 140 18.85 14.88 17.81
C SER A 140 19.59 15.93 18.63
N GLY A 141 19.45 17.21 18.28
CA GLY A 141 20.04 18.37 18.98
C GLY A 141 19.38 18.70 20.33
N GLY A 142 18.38 17.93 20.75
CA GLY A 142 17.66 18.17 22.01
C GLY A 142 16.60 19.27 21.91
N GLY A 143 16.11 19.57 20.71
CA GLY A 143 14.98 20.46 20.50
C GLY A 143 13.82 20.09 21.43
N ALA A 144 13.36 21.08 22.22
CA ALA A 144 12.44 20.81 23.31
C ALA A 144 11.11 20.25 22.77
N ARG A 145 10.81 19.00 23.13
CA ARG A 145 9.51 18.37 22.81
C ARG A 145 8.42 19.29 23.37
N GLY A 146 7.57 19.83 22.49
CA GLY A 146 6.49 20.75 22.83
C GLY A 146 5.37 20.05 23.61
N GLY A 147 5.68 19.63 24.83
CA GLY A 147 4.85 18.79 25.68
C GLY A 147 3.68 19.59 26.24
N CYS A 148 2.57 19.62 25.52
CA CYS A 148 1.24 19.87 26.08
C CYS A 148 0.85 18.70 27.01
N GLY A 149 1.50 18.61 28.16
CA GLY A 149 1.12 17.67 29.21
C GLY A 149 -0.34 17.89 29.56
N ARG A 150 -1.15 16.81 29.49
CA ARG A 150 -2.61 16.82 29.68
C ARG A 150 -3.00 16.99 31.16
N GLY A 151 -2.36 17.93 31.85
CA GLY A 151 -2.50 18.20 33.27
C GLY A 151 -3.75 19.02 33.57
N GLY A 152 -4.56 18.54 34.51
CA GLY A 152 -5.77 19.25 34.93
C GLY A 152 -5.44 20.53 35.72
N GLY A 153 -5.67 21.68 35.09
CA GLY A 153 -5.60 22.99 35.74
C GLY A 153 -6.72 23.88 35.21
N ALA A 154 -7.75 24.12 36.02
CA ALA A 154 -8.91 24.92 35.64
C ALA A 154 -8.61 26.43 35.75
N ALA A 155 -8.03 27.02 34.71
CA ALA A 155 -7.80 28.47 34.63
C ALA A 155 -7.79 28.97 33.17
N GLY A 156 -8.57 30.02 32.88
CA GLY A 156 -8.40 30.98 31.77
C GLY A 156 -8.35 30.42 30.33
N GLY A 157 -9.41 30.65 29.54
CA GLY A 157 -9.40 30.36 28.11
C GLY A 157 -8.46 31.28 27.33
N ALA A 158 -7.29 30.76 26.95
CA ALA A 158 -6.36 31.40 25.98
C ALA A 158 -5.48 30.40 25.19
N GLY A 159 -5.48 29.10 25.53
CA GLY A 159 -4.53 28.13 24.99
C GLY A 159 -4.91 27.45 23.65
N GLY A 160 -6.18 27.52 23.24
CA GLY A 160 -6.67 26.80 22.05
C GLY A 160 -6.21 27.42 20.73
N GLU A 161 -6.25 28.74 20.63
CA GLU A 161 -5.98 29.48 19.39
C GLU A 161 -4.50 29.40 18.98
N ALA A 162 -3.57 29.37 19.94
CA ALA A 162 -2.14 29.22 19.66
C ALA A 162 -1.80 27.86 19.03
N ALA A 163 -2.46 26.78 19.47
CA ALA A 163 -2.28 25.45 18.89
C ALA A 163 -2.92 25.33 17.49
N ALA A 164 -4.05 26.01 17.26
CA ALA A 164 -4.69 26.08 15.96
C ALA A 164 -3.87 26.92 14.95
N ALA A 165 -3.38 28.10 15.36
CA ALA A 165 -2.56 28.97 14.51
C ALA A 165 -1.24 28.31 14.06
N ALA A 166 -0.64 27.47 14.91
CA ALA A 166 0.53 26.68 14.53
C ALA A 166 0.23 25.56 13.50
N ALA A 167 -1.03 25.11 13.40
CA ALA A 167 -1.44 24.04 12.48
C ALA A 167 -1.68 24.55 11.04
N ASP A 168 -1.90 25.86 10.87
CA ASP A 168 -2.18 26.52 9.59
C ASP A 168 -0.93 26.59 8.69
N GLY A 169 0.28 26.62 9.29
CA GLY A 169 1.55 26.57 8.56
C GLY A 169 2.02 25.15 8.18
N ASP A 170 1.71 24.13 8.99
CA ASP A 170 2.18 22.74 8.83
C ASP A 170 1.42 21.95 7.76
N HIS A 171 1.17 22.56 6.60
CA HIS A 171 0.50 21.91 5.46
C HIS A 171 1.19 20.60 5.05
N ARG A 172 2.53 20.54 5.11
CA ARG A 172 3.36 19.36 4.77
C ARG A 172 3.52 18.31 5.88
N GLY A 173 2.91 18.52 7.06
CA GLY A 173 2.83 17.55 8.15
C GLY A 173 4.13 17.23 8.90
N LEU A 174 5.18 18.04 8.73
CA LEU A 174 6.48 17.83 9.35
C LEU A 174 6.46 18.15 10.85
N ALA A 175 5.76 19.20 11.28
CA ALA A 175 5.66 19.52 12.70
C ALA A 175 4.78 18.51 13.45
N ALA A 176 3.72 17.99 12.80
CA ALA A 176 2.96 16.86 13.31
C ALA A 176 3.81 15.60 13.47
N LEU A 177 4.59 15.24 12.45
CA LEU A 177 5.53 14.11 12.51
C LEU A 177 6.59 14.31 13.61
N GLY A 178 7.15 15.52 13.73
CA GLY A 178 8.15 15.87 14.75
C GLY A 178 7.64 15.73 16.19
N ARG A 179 6.37 16.05 16.45
CA ARG A 179 5.74 15.80 17.76
C ARG A 179 5.58 14.31 18.07
N MET A 180 5.27 13.49 17.06
CA MET A 180 5.10 12.05 17.21
C MET A 180 6.43 11.32 17.43
N LEU A 181 7.49 11.72 16.73
CA LEU A 181 8.76 10.97 16.74
C LEU A 181 9.48 11.02 18.09
N ASP A 182 10.17 9.92 18.39
CA ASP A 182 11.04 9.78 19.55
C ASP A 182 12.32 9.00 19.19
N LEU A 183 13.42 9.73 19.13
CA LEU A 183 14.75 9.19 18.84
C LEU A 183 15.57 8.91 20.13
N SER A 184 14.95 8.93 21.32
CA SER A 184 15.66 8.73 22.60
C SER A 184 16.16 7.30 22.85
N LEU A 185 15.70 6.33 22.05
CA LEU A 185 16.17 4.94 22.11
C LEU A 185 17.36 4.67 21.17
N LEU A 186 17.63 5.56 20.22
CA LEU A 186 18.78 5.51 19.31
C LEU A 186 20.03 6.14 19.97
N LYS A 187 21.19 5.50 19.80
CA LYS A 187 22.50 6.08 20.11
C LYS A 187 22.81 7.20 19.12
N PHE A 188 23.77 8.08 19.43
CA PHE A 188 24.24 9.12 18.49
C PHE A 188 24.64 8.53 17.14
N GLN A 189 25.51 7.50 17.13
CA GLN A 189 25.89 6.78 15.90
C GLN A 189 24.69 6.26 15.08
N GLU A 190 23.61 5.82 15.74
CA GLU A 190 22.41 5.28 15.07
C GLU A 190 21.54 6.41 14.48
N LYS A 191 21.58 7.61 15.07
CA LYS A 191 21.00 8.84 14.52
C LYS A 191 21.82 9.37 13.35
N ASP A 192 23.15 9.32 13.45
CA ASP A 192 24.07 9.70 12.37
C ASP A 192 23.88 8.78 11.14
N GLN A 193 23.70 7.46 11.36
CA GLN A 193 23.35 6.50 10.31
C GLN A 193 21.96 6.71 9.73
N LEU A 194 20.98 7.14 10.54
CA LEU A 194 19.64 7.52 10.06
C LEU A 194 19.69 8.77 9.16
N VAL A 195 20.51 9.76 9.51
CA VAL A 195 20.84 10.92 8.65
C VAL A 195 21.54 10.48 7.37
N GLU A 196 22.55 9.59 7.46
CA GLU A 196 23.27 9.05 6.30
C GLU A 196 22.33 8.29 5.34
N ALA A 197 21.36 7.53 5.87
CA ALA A 197 20.33 6.84 5.09
C ALA A 197 19.46 7.82 4.29
N LEU A 198 18.98 8.90 4.93
CA LEU A 198 18.20 9.95 4.27
C LEU A 198 19.04 10.69 3.21
N GLN A 199 20.32 10.98 3.50
CA GLN A 199 21.23 11.60 2.53
C GLN A 199 21.47 10.72 1.29
N LYS A 200 21.53 9.39 1.44
CA LYS A 200 21.66 8.43 0.33
C LYS A 200 20.43 8.39 -0.59
N TRP A 201 19.28 8.90 -0.15
CA TRP A 201 18.07 8.98 -0.98
C TRP A 201 18.05 10.16 -1.95
N ARG A 202 19.00 11.09 -1.82
CA ARG A 202 19.10 12.25 -2.72
C ARG A 202 19.43 11.83 -4.16
N THR A 203 18.99 12.61 -5.14
CA THR A 203 19.20 12.35 -6.58
C THR A 203 20.63 12.63 -7.08
N THR A 204 21.51 13.14 -6.22
CA THR A 204 22.87 13.65 -6.54
C THR A 204 23.81 12.65 -7.22
N VAL A 205 23.60 11.34 -7.06
CA VAL A 205 24.39 10.28 -7.69
C VAL A 205 23.47 9.39 -8.49
N ALA A 206 23.66 9.27 -9.82
CA ALA A 206 22.86 8.40 -10.66
C ALA A 206 22.94 6.93 -10.18
N TYR A 207 21.80 6.22 -10.16
CA TYR A 207 21.74 4.82 -9.76
C TYR A 207 20.87 4.01 -10.73
N ASP A 208 21.49 3.05 -11.41
CA ASP A 208 20.82 2.16 -12.35
C ASP A 208 20.14 1.01 -11.60
N MET A 209 18.90 1.27 -11.20
CA MET A 209 18.07 0.30 -10.48
C MET A 209 17.63 -0.87 -11.37
N VAL A 210 17.51 -0.67 -12.69
CA VAL A 210 17.12 -1.74 -13.62
C VAL A 210 18.23 -2.79 -13.71
N LYS A 211 19.49 -2.35 -13.83
CA LYS A 211 20.68 -3.22 -13.76
C LYS A 211 20.89 -3.83 -12.37
N ALA A 212 20.55 -3.11 -11.30
CA ALA A 212 20.57 -3.67 -9.96
C ALA A 212 19.56 -4.83 -9.83
N TRP A 213 18.31 -4.63 -10.22
CA TRP A 213 17.28 -5.67 -10.26
C TRP A 213 17.68 -6.84 -11.17
N ASP A 214 18.25 -6.58 -12.34
CA ASP A 214 18.72 -7.63 -13.25
C ASP A 214 19.88 -8.45 -12.66
N ALA A 215 20.86 -7.81 -12.01
CA ALA A 215 21.94 -8.50 -11.32
C ALA A 215 21.42 -9.40 -10.17
N ARG A 216 20.38 -8.96 -9.46
CA ARG A 216 19.68 -9.75 -8.43
C ARG A 216 18.98 -10.96 -9.05
N ALA A 217 18.26 -10.75 -10.15
CA ALA A 217 17.59 -11.83 -10.88
C ALA A 217 18.60 -12.87 -11.43
N ARG A 218 19.73 -12.44 -12.01
CA ARG A 218 20.81 -13.33 -12.44
C ARG A 218 21.38 -14.14 -11.28
N LYS A 219 21.68 -13.51 -10.13
CA LYS A 219 22.19 -14.22 -8.94
C LYS A 219 21.20 -15.28 -8.43
N TRP A 220 19.90 -14.98 -8.46
CA TRP A 220 18.86 -15.88 -7.94
C TRP A 220 18.54 -17.04 -8.88
N TYR A 221 18.26 -16.77 -10.16
CA TYR A 221 17.86 -17.82 -11.11
C TYR A 221 19.05 -18.65 -11.62
N GLY A 222 20.27 -18.10 -11.59
CA GLY A 222 21.48 -18.75 -12.11
C GLY A 222 21.32 -19.13 -13.57
N ASP A 223 21.68 -20.37 -13.91
CA ASP A 223 21.55 -20.96 -15.26
C ASP A 223 20.10 -20.96 -15.79
N ARG A 224 19.09 -20.76 -14.91
CA ARG A 224 17.67 -20.67 -15.27
C ARG A 224 17.21 -19.23 -15.54
N TYR A 225 18.11 -18.23 -15.55
CA TYR A 225 17.76 -16.82 -15.74
C TYR A 225 17.03 -16.54 -17.06
N ASP A 226 17.43 -17.16 -18.17
CA ASP A 226 16.73 -16.97 -19.45
C ASP A 226 15.33 -17.60 -19.43
N PHE A 227 15.18 -18.71 -18.71
CA PHE A 227 13.91 -19.38 -18.45
C PHE A 227 13.07 -18.75 -17.31
N ARG A 228 13.48 -17.60 -16.75
CA ARG A 228 12.82 -16.99 -15.56
C ARG A 228 11.34 -16.70 -15.76
N ARG A 229 10.90 -16.40 -16.99
CA ARG A 229 9.47 -16.21 -17.32
C ARG A 229 8.64 -17.46 -16.94
N ASN A 230 9.19 -18.66 -17.16
CA ASN A 230 8.56 -19.94 -16.83
C ASN A 230 8.66 -20.26 -15.34
N MET A 231 9.74 -19.83 -14.67
CA MET A 231 9.88 -19.98 -13.21
C MET A 231 8.89 -19.10 -12.45
N VAL A 232 8.65 -17.87 -12.93
CA VAL A 232 7.63 -16.95 -12.39
C VAL A 232 6.20 -17.51 -12.58
N ASP A 233 5.93 -18.12 -13.73
CA ASP A 233 4.65 -18.78 -14.02
C ASP A 233 4.39 -19.98 -13.09
N TRP A 234 5.42 -20.81 -12.89
CA TRP A 234 5.38 -21.95 -11.97
C TRP A 234 5.23 -21.51 -10.50
N ASP A 235 5.99 -20.52 -10.04
CA ASP A 235 5.86 -19.94 -8.70
C ASP A 235 4.46 -19.38 -8.45
N TYR A 236 3.85 -18.75 -9.46
CA TYR A 236 2.48 -18.25 -9.35
C TYR A 236 1.49 -19.38 -9.12
N HIS A 237 1.40 -20.32 -10.06
CA HIS A 237 0.37 -21.37 -10.03
C HIS A 237 0.59 -22.38 -8.90
N MET A 238 1.84 -22.78 -8.63
CA MET A 238 2.14 -23.85 -7.67
C MET A 238 2.37 -23.37 -6.24
N ARG A 239 2.60 -22.06 -6.01
CA ARG A 239 2.84 -21.50 -4.68
C ARG A 239 1.87 -20.37 -4.34
N LEU A 240 1.85 -19.28 -5.11
CA LEU A 240 1.04 -18.10 -4.75
C LEU A 240 -0.47 -18.36 -4.84
N GLN A 241 -0.93 -18.93 -5.95
CA GLN A 241 -2.34 -19.27 -6.17
C GLN A 241 -2.78 -20.42 -5.26
N ALA A 242 -1.91 -21.41 -5.05
CA ALA A 242 -2.15 -22.57 -4.19
C ALA A 242 -2.20 -22.22 -2.68
N ALA A 243 -1.54 -21.13 -2.26
CA ALA A 243 -1.67 -20.59 -0.91
C ALA A 243 -2.99 -19.84 -0.66
N GLY A 244 -3.73 -19.49 -1.73
CA GLY A 244 -5.02 -18.83 -1.67
C GLY A 244 -4.95 -17.32 -1.43
N THR A 245 -6.03 -16.77 -0.88
CA THR A 245 -6.13 -15.38 -0.42
C THR A 245 -6.30 -15.37 1.11
N PRO A 246 -5.49 -14.60 1.86
CA PRO A 246 -5.58 -14.48 3.32
C PRO A 246 -7.01 -14.27 3.83
N GLY A 247 -7.45 -15.11 4.77
CA GLY A 247 -8.80 -15.05 5.35
C GLY A 247 -9.95 -15.45 4.42
N GLN A 248 -9.67 -15.99 3.22
CA GLN A 248 -10.68 -16.48 2.26
C GLN A 248 -10.52 -17.98 2.00
N ASP A 249 -11.54 -18.61 1.41
CA ASP A 249 -11.42 -19.99 0.94
C ASP A 249 -10.32 -20.10 -0.13
N SER A 250 -9.35 -20.98 0.12
CA SER A 250 -8.22 -21.24 -0.78
C SER A 250 -8.67 -21.85 -2.13
N ALA A 251 -9.89 -22.41 -2.22
CA ALA A 251 -10.49 -22.87 -3.47
C ALA A 251 -10.72 -21.73 -4.49
N HIS A 252 -10.80 -20.47 -4.04
CA HIS A 252 -10.90 -19.30 -4.92
C HIS A 252 -9.53 -18.81 -5.45
N GLY A 253 -8.41 -19.40 -5.00
CA GLY A 253 -7.07 -19.00 -5.39
C GLY A 253 -6.64 -17.64 -4.81
N SER A 254 -5.75 -16.93 -5.51
CA SER A 254 -5.19 -15.66 -5.03
C SER A 254 -5.82 -14.44 -5.72
N ILE A 255 -6.16 -13.43 -4.92
CA ILE A 255 -6.54 -12.07 -5.37
C ILE A 255 -5.35 -11.29 -5.95
N ILE A 256 -4.11 -11.76 -5.71
CA ILE A 256 -2.93 -11.28 -6.43
C ILE A 256 -3.02 -11.86 -7.84
N HIS A 257 -3.41 -11.03 -8.80
CA HIS A 257 -3.61 -11.45 -10.18
C HIS A 257 -2.27 -11.74 -10.88
N PHE A 258 -2.23 -12.78 -11.73
CA PHE A 258 -1.02 -13.25 -12.40
C PHE A 258 -0.27 -12.15 -13.16
N HIS A 259 -1.00 -11.24 -13.83
CA HIS A 259 -0.41 -10.14 -14.59
C HIS A 259 0.47 -9.25 -13.70
N HIS A 260 -0.05 -8.78 -12.56
CA HIS A 260 0.68 -7.92 -11.62
C HIS A 260 1.87 -8.67 -11.01
N PHE A 261 1.67 -9.90 -10.55
CA PHE A 261 2.77 -10.71 -10.01
C PHE A 261 3.89 -10.93 -11.03
N ARG A 262 3.55 -11.28 -12.27
CA ARG A 262 4.51 -11.47 -13.37
C ARG A 262 5.22 -10.18 -13.74
N HIS A 263 4.51 -9.06 -13.79
CA HIS A 263 5.10 -7.75 -14.07
C HIS A 263 6.10 -7.37 -12.96
N TRP A 264 5.70 -7.43 -11.68
CA TRP A 264 6.60 -7.17 -10.56
C TRP A 264 7.82 -8.10 -10.55
N ARG A 265 7.64 -9.41 -10.72
CA ARG A 265 8.75 -10.39 -10.76
C ARG A 265 9.72 -10.18 -11.92
N MET A 266 9.33 -9.44 -12.96
CA MET A 266 10.16 -9.14 -14.13
C MET A 266 10.76 -7.71 -14.10
N HIS A 267 10.07 -6.73 -13.50
CA HIS A 267 10.35 -5.30 -13.64
C HIS A 267 10.41 -4.51 -12.32
N GLY A 268 10.06 -5.13 -11.19
CA GLY A 268 10.12 -4.53 -9.85
C GLY A 268 9.02 -3.50 -9.52
N VAL A 269 8.10 -3.21 -10.44
CA VAL A 269 6.92 -2.35 -10.21
C VAL A 269 5.75 -3.21 -9.76
N ALA A 270 5.12 -2.87 -8.63
CA ALA A 270 4.00 -3.61 -8.05
C ALA A 270 2.65 -2.92 -8.29
N HIS A 271 2.67 -1.58 -8.33
CA HIS A 271 1.51 -0.70 -8.40
C HIS A 271 1.63 0.23 -9.63
N GLU A 272 1.00 -0.18 -10.72
CA GLU A 272 0.88 0.56 -12.00
C GLU A 272 -0.27 1.59 -11.94
N LEU A 273 -0.08 2.63 -11.12
CA LEU A 273 -1.14 3.55 -10.66
C LEU A 273 -1.57 4.62 -11.67
N ARG A 274 -0.73 4.91 -12.67
CA ARG A 274 -1.04 5.81 -13.81
C ARG A 274 -0.27 5.37 -15.05
N ASP A 275 -0.85 5.65 -16.20
CA ASP A 275 -0.19 5.57 -17.50
C ASP A 275 0.97 6.60 -17.57
N SER A 276 2.19 6.12 -17.33
CA SER A 276 3.40 6.95 -17.13
C SER A 276 4.64 6.06 -17.15
N HIS A 277 5.82 6.63 -17.43
CA HIS A 277 7.08 5.90 -17.38
C HIS A 277 7.57 5.71 -15.94
N TYR A 278 7.81 4.46 -15.54
CA TYR A 278 8.41 4.09 -14.25
C TYR A 278 9.91 3.84 -14.44
N ASN A 279 10.70 4.92 -14.54
CA ASN A 279 12.11 4.87 -14.93
C ASN A 279 13.10 5.40 -13.88
N GLN A 280 12.64 6.03 -12.79
CA GLN A 280 13.50 6.56 -11.73
C GLN A 280 13.77 5.52 -10.63
N PRO A 281 14.97 5.49 -10.02
CA PRO A 281 15.26 4.54 -8.94
C PRO A 281 14.49 4.89 -7.65
N ASN A 282 13.78 3.93 -7.04
CA ASN A 282 13.30 4.10 -5.66
C ASN A 282 14.47 3.97 -4.68
N ARG A 283 15.12 5.10 -4.39
CA ARG A 283 16.29 5.16 -3.52
C ARG A 283 15.97 4.78 -2.07
N SER A 284 14.70 4.82 -1.65
CA SER A 284 14.27 4.34 -0.34
C SER A 284 14.30 2.82 -0.18
N LEU A 285 14.56 2.07 -1.26
CA LEU A 285 14.81 0.62 -1.26
C LEU A 285 16.30 0.27 -1.43
N LEU A 286 17.20 1.25 -1.29
CA LEU A 286 18.65 1.05 -1.32
C LEU A 286 19.22 1.04 0.10
N SER A 287 20.06 0.05 0.39
CA SER A 287 20.68 -0.13 1.70
C SER A 287 22.08 -0.75 1.59
N THR A 288 22.81 -0.76 2.70
CA THR A 288 24.15 -1.33 2.81
C THR A 288 24.07 -2.82 3.16
N ALA A 289 24.51 -3.71 2.27
CA ALA A 289 24.74 -5.12 2.61
C ALA A 289 26.18 -5.30 3.13
N TYR A 290 26.34 -6.13 4.16
CA TYR A 290 27.63 -6.47 4.76
C TYR A 290 27.95 -7.96 4.56
N GLY A 291 29.19 -8.28 4.23
CA GLY A 291 29.66 -9.64 4.02
C GLY A 291 31.17 -9.78 4.22
N ARG A 292 31.73 -10.93 3.83
CA ARG A 292 33.18 -11.16 3.80
C ARG A 292 33.62 -11.75 2.47
N THR A 293 34.77 -11.33 1.95
CA THR A 293 35.39 -11.98 0.79
C THR A 293 35.92 -13.37 1.15
N ARG A 294 35.96 -14.30 0.19
CA ARG A 294 36.53 -15.65 0.37
C ARG A 294 38.06 -15.69 0.29
N GLU A 295 38.70 -14.57 -0.04
CA GLU A 295 40.09 -14.52 -0.53
C GLU A 295 41.12 -14.13 0.54
N PHE A 296 40.67 -13.66 1.73
CA PHE A 296 41.59 -13.20 2.77
C PHE A 296 41.91 -14.29 3.78
N LYS A 297 43.12 -14.85 3.66
CA LYS A 297 43.73 -15.73 4.66
C LYS A 297 44.47 -14.93 5.71
N ASP A 298 44.33 -15.34 6.97
CA ASP A 298 45.08 -14.76 8.09
C ASP A 298 46.55 -15.24 8.12
N ARG A 299 47.34 -14.70 9.06
CA ARG A 299 48.74 -15.10 9.29
C ARG A 299 48.90 -16.58 9.71
N ASN A 300 47.80 -17.26 10.02
CA ASN A 300 47.73 -18.68 10.36
C ASN A 300 47.12 -19.52 9.21
N MET A 301 47.06 -18.95 7.99
CA MET A 301 46.54 -19.55 6.75
C MET A 301 45.06 -19.94 6.78
N ARG A 302 44.28 -19.39 7.71
CA ARG A 302 42.83 -19.62 7.84
C ARG A 302 42.05 -18.61 7.01
N ASP A 303 41.02 -19.06 6.30
CA ASP A 303 40.09 -18.21 5.56
C ASP A 303 39.18 -17.42 6.53
N VAL A 304 39.67 -16.26 7.00
CA VAL A 304 38.93 -15.36 7.91
C VAL A 304 38.00 -14.41 7.14
N GLY A 305 38.41 -14.07 5.90
CA GLY A 305 37.69 -13.22 4.96
C GLY A 305 37.76 -11.72 5.30
N ARG A 306 37.91 -10.86 4.29
CA ARG A 306 37.92 -9.41 4.50
C ARG A 306 36.48 -8.93 4.58
N SER A 307 36.10 -8.30 5.69
CA SER A 307 34.80 -7.61 5.79
C SER A 307 34.65 -6.57 4.69
N VAL A 308 33.56 -6.65 3.94
CA VAL A 308 33.20 -5.74 2.84
C VAL A 308 31.76 -5.30 2.99
N SER A 309 31.49 -4.06 2.59
CA SER A 309 30.15 -3.50 2.48
C SER A 309 29.88 -3.09 1.04
N ALA A 310 28.63 -3.28 0.59
CA ALA A 310 28.18 -2.89 -0.74
C ALA A 310 26.81 -2.21 -0.63
N TRP A 311 26.73 -0.95 -1.05
CA TRP A 311 25.48 -0.20 -1.09
C TRP A 311 24.72 -0.46 -2.39
N GLY A 312 23.41 -0.69 -2.30
CA GLY A 312 22.56 -0.94 -3.46
C GLY A 312 21.23 -1.58 -3.11
N PHE A 313 20.56 -2.14 -4.12
CA PHE A 313 19.29 -2.84 -3.95
C PHE A 313 19.53 -4.30 -3.53
N TRP A 314 19.13 -4.65 -2.30
CA TRP A 314 19.33 -5.98 -1.70
C TRP A 314 18.03 -6.64 -1.21
N ALA A 315 16.89 -6.11 -1.64
CA ALA A 315 15.56 -6.52 -1.20
C ALA A 315 15.09 -7.84 -1.84
N ASP A 316 13.90 -8.29 -1.42
CA ASP A 316 13.22 -9.45 -2.01
C ASP A 316 12.82 -9.20 -3.48
N ILE A 317 13.08 -10.20 -4.33
CA ILE A 317 12.70 -10.24 -5.75
C ILE A 317 11.76 -11.43 -6.07
N GLN A 318 11.24 -12.09 -5.05
CA GLN A 318 10.37 -13.27 -5.10
C GLN A 318 9.00 -13.00 -4.49
N ASN A 319 8.96 -12.40 -3.30
CA ASN A 319 7.72 -12.00 -2.62
C ASN A 319 7.46 -10.51 -2.83
N GLY A 320 6.36 -10.18 -3.52
CA GLY A 320 5.96 -8.79 -3.76
C GLY A 320 5.24 -8.13 -2.58
N PRO A 321 5.13 -6.80 -2.55
CA PRO A 321 4.54 -6.01 -1.47
C PRO A 321 3.02 -6.19 -1.28
N TYR A 322 2.37 -6.99 -2.13
CA TYR A 322 0.91 -7.12 -2.23
C TYR A 322 0.21 -7.54 -0.94
N HIS A 323 0.85 -8.35 -0.10
CA HIS A 323 0.20 -8.83 1.12
C HIS A 323 -0.17 -7.69 2.06
N CYS A 324 0.70 -6.69 2.20
CA CYS A 324 0.61 -5.59 3.16
C CYS A 324 -0.73 -4.83 3.11
N PHE A 325 -1.13 -4.38 1.91
CA PHE A 325 -2.35 -3.58 1.72
C PHE A 325 -3.34 -4.22 0.73
N GLY A 326 -2.94 -5.22 -0.05
CA GLY A 326 -3.70 -5.72 -1.20
C GLY A 326 -4.44 -7.05 -0.99
N THR A 327 -4.33 -7.71 0.16
CA THR A 327 -4.89 -9.07 0.32
C THR A 327 -6.04 -9.19 1.33
N LEU A 328 -6.09 -8.34 2.35
CA LEU A 328 -7.22 -8.26 3.28
C LEU A 328 -7.96 -6.93 3.12
N THR A 329 -9.28 -6.95 3.08
CA THR A 329 -10.13 -5.75 3.18
C THR A 329 -11.44 -6.06 3.90
N GLU A 330 -12.09 -5.02 4.40
CA GLU A 330 -13.38 -5.08 5.07
C GLU A 330 -14.55 -5.10 4.09
N GLU A 331 -14.35 -4.56 2.89
CA GLU A 331 -15.34 -4.51 1.82
C GLU A 331 -15.43 -5.85 1.09
N SER A 332 -16.32 -6.73 1.57
CA SER A 332 -16.54 -8.07 1.00
C SER A 332 -16.84 -8.09 -0.51
N SER A 333 -17.30 -6.97 -1.07
CA SER A 333 -17.56 -6.76 -2.50
C SER A 333 -16.31 -6.96 -3.38
N PHE A 334 -15.09 -6.73 -2.86
CA PHE A 334 -13.84 -7.00 -3.59
C PHE A 334 -13.58 -8.50 -3.79
N TYR A 335 -14.09 -9.37 -2.91
CA TYR A 335 -13.91 -10.81 -2.99
C TYR A 335 -14.90 -11.51 -3.94
N LYS A 336 -15.72 -10.76 -4.68
CA LYS A 336 -16.64 -11.31 -5.69
C LYS A 336 -15.86 -12.09 -6.76
N VAL A 337 -16.08 -13.40 -6.81
CA VAL A 337 -15.51 -14.30 -7.84
C VAL A 337 -16.39 -14.30 -9.09
N THR A 338 -15.76 -14.27 -10.26
CA THR A 338 -16.37 -14.39 -11.59
C THR A 338 -15.42 -15.20 -12.47
N ASN A 339 -15.92 -16.13 -13.29
CA ASN A 339 -15.09 -16.99 -14.16
C ASN A 339 -13.92 -17.71 -13.44
N LYS A 340 -14.15 -18.14 -12.18
CA LYS A 340 -13.15 -18.78 -11.29
C LYS A 340 -11.96 -17.89 -10.88
N GLN A 341 -12.08 -16.57 -11.01
CA GLN A 341 -11.08 -15.59 -10.55
C GLN A 341 -11.76 -14.45 -9.80
N TYR A 342 -11.03 -13.70 -8.97
CA TYR A 342 -11.57 -12.51 -8.33
C TYR A 342 -11.83 -11.40 -9.37
N ALA A 343 -12.98 -10.73 -9.28
CA ALA A 343 -13.34 -9.62 -10.17
C ALA A 343 -12.56 -8.32 -9.88
N ARG A 344 -11.88 -8.26 -8.73
CA ARG A 344 -10.91 -7.25 -8.30
C ARG A 344 -9.60 -7.93 -7.94
N THR A 345 -8.52 -7.16 -7.92
CA THR A 345 -7.16 -7.63 -7.70
C THR A 345 -6.54 -6.99 -6.47
N ALA A 346 -5.37 -7.49 -6.07
CA ALA A 346 -4.60 -6.92 -4.97
C ALA A 346 -4.18 -5.45 -5.16
N VAL A 347 -4.20 -4.91 -6.40
CA VAL A 347 -3.94 -3.48 -6.64
C VAL A 347 -5.19 -2.65 -6.34
N ASP A 348 -6.38 -3.09 -6.79
CA ASP A 348 -7.67 -2.47 -6.46
C ASP A 348 -7.89 -2.40 -4.94
N VAL A 349 -7.58 -3.50 -4.25
CA VAL A 349 -7.70 -3.60 -2.79
C VAL A 349 -6.69 -2.70 -2.09
N ALA A 350 -5.46 -2.59 -2.58
CA ALA A 350 -4.45 -1.70 -2.00
C ALA A 350 -4.81 -0.21 -2.16
N GLU A 351 -5.26 0.21 -3.34
CA GLU A 351 -5.74 1.58 -3.57
C GLU A 351 -6.94 1.91 -2.67
N HIS A 352 -7.92 1.01 -2.57
CA HIS A 352 -9.08 1.20 -1.70
C HIS A 352 -8.69 1.27 -0.22
N ASN A 353 -7.89 0.32 0.28
CA ASN A 353 -7.48 0.28 1.67
C ASN A 353 -6.67 1.52 2.08
N VAL A 354 -5.68 1.95 1.28
CA VAL A 354 -4.93 3.17 1.59
C VAL A 354 -5.82 4.42 1.50
N THR A 355 -6.78 4.47 0.58
CA THR A 355 -7.81 5.52 0.54
C THR A 355 -8.69 5.51 1.80
N ALA A 356 -9.10 4.34 2.29
CA ALA A 356 -9.86 4.20 3.52
C ALA A 356 -9.07 4.65 4.75
N LEU A 357 -7.79 4.28 4.86
CA LEU A 357 -6.89 4.75 5.92
C LEU A 357 -6.72 6.28 5.89
N LEU A 358 -6.51 6.88 4.72
CA LEU A 358 -6.41 8.34 4.57
C LEU A 358 -7.73 9.05 4.87
N HIS A 359 -8.87 8.50 4.48
CA HIS A 359 -10.19 9.03 4.83
C HIS A 359 -10.40 8.98 6.35
N GLU A 360 -10.22 7.82 6.98
CA GLU A 360 -10.46 7.61 8.41
C GLU A 360 -9.50 8.43 9.28
N LEU A 361 -8.26 8.64 8.84
CA LEU A 361 -7.36 9.61 9.47
C LEU A 361 -7.90 11.05 9.41
N ARG A 362 -8.48 11.47 8.28
CA ARG A 362 -8.93 12.86 7.99
C ARG A 362 -10.30 13.21 8.56
N THR A 363 -11.25 12.30 8.57
CA THR A 363 -12.59 12.50 9.14
C THR A 363 -12.67 11.97 10.58
N GLY A 364 -11.98 10.87 10.89
CA GLY A 364 -12.23 10.05 12.06
C GLY A 364 -13.37 9.04 11.86
N GLN A 365 -13.97 9.00 10.65
CA GLN A 365 -15.10 8.15 10.27
C GLN A 365 -14.60 7.02 9.35
N ARG A 366 -15.20 5.84 9.46
CA ARG A 366 -14.87 4.69 8.61
C ARG A 366 -15.38 4.90 7.19
N LEU A 367 -14.51 4.84 6.19
CA LEU A 367 -14.95 4.77 4.79
C LEU A 367 -15.74 3.47 4.56
N THR A 368 -16.92 3.58 3.99
CA THR A 368 -17.75 2.44 3.56
C THR A 368 -18.23 2.67 2.13
N LEU A 369 -18.47 1.58 1.39
CA LEU A 369 -19.07 1.64 0.06
C LEU A 369 -20.59 1.62 0.16
N ALA A 370 -21.26 2.48 -0.61
CA ALA A 370 -22.72 2.53 -0.65
C ALA A 370 -23.29 1.16 -1.09
N ALA A 371 -24.40 0.73 -0.48
CA ALA A 371 -24.98 -0.59 -0.70
C ALA A 371 -25.30 -0.83 -2.20
N GLY A 372 -24.74 -1.90 -2.77
CA GLY A 372 -24.91 -2.23 -4.19
C GLY A 372 -24.02 -1.43 -5.17
N SER A 373 -23.20 -0.48 -4.69
CA SER A 373 -22.18 0.13 -5.54
C SER A 373 -21.12 -0.89 -5.95
N GLU A 374 -20.62 -0.81 -7.19
CA GLU A 374 -19.42 -1.58 -7.55
C GLU A 374 -18.20 -1.01 -6.81
N PRO A 375 -17.31 -1.86 -6.26
CA PRO A 375 -16.04 -1.38 -5.75
C PRO A 375 -15.26 -0.63 -6.84
N PRO A 376 -14.39 0.33 -6.50
CA PRO A 376 -13.54 1.00 -7.47
C PRO A 376 -12.66 0.00 -8.24
N ARG A 377 -12.21 0.39 -9.43
CA ARG A 377 -11.14 -0.31 -10.15
C ARG A 377 -9.89 0.56 -10.17
N ALA A 378 -8.76 -0.03 -9.85
CA ALA A 378 -7.43 0.55 -10.03
C ALA A 378 -7.29 1.12 -11.45
N GLN A 379 -6.67 2.29 -11.60
CA GLN A 379 -6.42 2.85 -12.92
C GLN A 379 -5.19 2.20 -13.57
N VAL A 380 -5.39 0.96 -14.04
CA VAL A 380 -4.40 0.15 -14.77
C VAL A 380 -3.68 1.01 -15.81
N ALA A 381 -2.38 1.20 -15.64
CA ALA A 381 -1.54 1.86 -16.62
C ALA A 381 -1.65 1.11 -17.96
N ARG A 382 -1.83 1.84 -19.07
CA ARG A 382 -1.74 1.27 -20.43
C ARG A 382 -0.36 1.51 -21.06
N GLY A 383 0.62 1.75 -20.20
CA GLY A 383 1.93 2.23 -20.55
C GLY A 383 2.93 1.14 -20.94
N PRO A 384 4.16 1.56 -21.28
CA PRO A 384 5.31 0.68 -21.52
C PRO A 384 5.66 -0.11 -20.26
N THR A 385 5.21 -1.37 -20.21
CA THR A 385 5.23 -2.22 -19.01
C THR A 385 6.21 -3.39 -19.12
N SER A 386 6.96 -3.49 -20.21
CA SER A 386 8.07 -4.44 -20.34
C SER A 386 9.42 -3.74 -20.49
N LEU A 387 10.49 -4.51 -20.23
CA LEU A 387 11.87 -4.11 -20.54
C LEU A 387 12.05 -3.78 -22.03
N GLU A 388 11.29 -4.46 -22.90
CA GLU A 388 11.35 -4.28 -24.35
C GLU A 388 10.76 -2.91 -24.74
N ASP A 389 9.63 -2.51 -24.14
CA ASP A 389 9.02 -1.19 -24.37
C ASP A 389 9.91 -0.06 -23.82
N LEU A 390 10.43 -0.22 -22.60
CA LEU A 390 11.30 0.78 -21.96
C LEU A 390 12.63 0.94 -22.71
N GLN A 391 13.21 -0.13 -23.24
CA GLN A 391 14.42 -0.07 -24.08
C GLN A 391 14.15 0.58 -25.44
N GLN A 392 13.03 0.24 -26.09
CA GLN A 392 12.62 0.90 -27.34
C GLN A 392 12.41 2.41 -27.14
N GLN A 393 11.83 2.83 -26.02
CA GLN A 393 11.64 4.24 -25.73
C GLN A 393 12.93 4.99 -25.38
N GLN A 394 13.87 4.37 -24.65
CA GLN A 394 15.20 4.96 -24.44
C GLN A 394 15.94 5.16 -25.77
N GLN A 395 15.82 4.21 -26.71
CA GLN A 395 16.37 4.34 -28.06
C GLN A 395 15.66 5.43 -28.88
N GLN A 396 14.34 5.56 -28.78
CA GLN A 396 13.57 6.61 -29.45
C GLN A 396 13.89 8.01 -28.91
N GLN A 397 14.10 8.16 -27.59
CA GLN A 397 14.51 9.44 -26.98
C GLN A 397 15.92 9.85 -27.46
N GLN A 398 16.89 8.93 -27.46
CA GLN A 398 18.24 9.18 -27.98
C GLN A 398 18.25 9.52 -29.49
N GLN A 399 17.32 8.96 -30.27
CA GLN A 399 17.14 9.31 -31.69
C GLN A 399 16.41 10.65 -31.90
N GLY A 400 15.64 11.13 -30.92
CA GLY A 400 14.99 12.44 -30.95
C GLY A 400 15.99 13.59 -30.73
N GLU A 401 16.86 13.46 -29.72
CA GLU A 401 17.90 14.46 -29.42
C GLU A 401 18.93 14.60 -30.56
N GLY A 402 19.25 13.49 -31.23
CA GLY A 402 20.16 13.47 -32.39
C GLY A 402 19.65 14.15 -33.67
N LYS A 403 18.50 14.83 -33.63
CA LYS A 403 17.86 15.48 -34.79
C LYS A 403 17.50 16.97 -34.57
N GLY A 404 18.08 17.58 -33.53
CA GLY A 404 17.78 18.93 -33.04
C GLY A 404 18.73 20.05 -33.45
N ASP A 405 19.56 19.88 -34.49
CA ASP A 405 20.44 20.94 -35.02
C ASP A 405 20.62 20.79 -36.54
N GLY A 406 20.27 21.83 -37.32
CA GLY A 406 20.66 21.92 -38.74
C GLY A 406 19.60 22.27 -39.80
N GLU A 407 18.74 23.28 -39.60
CA GLU A 407 18.08 23.96 -40.75
C GLU A 407 18.29 25.48 -40.70
N GLY A 408 18.81 26.03 -41.81
CA GLY A 408 19.10 27.46 -41.94
C GLY A 408 19.19 27.89 -43.41
N GLU A 409 18.02 28.22 -44.00
CA GLU A 409 17.83 28.80 -45.35
C GLU A 409 18.23 27.88 -46.55
N ARG A 410 17.65 27.99 -47.75
CA ARG A 410 16.87 29.09 -48.38
C ARG A 410 15.89 28.55 -49.45
N LYS A 411 14.99 29.39 -49.98
CA LYS A 411 13.89 29.03 -50.92
C LYS A 411 14.28 29.05 -52.42
N GLY A 412 13.63 28.20 -53.22
CA GLY A 412 13.58 28.20 -54.70
C GLY A 412 13.50 26.76 -55.25
N GLN A 413 12.78 26.40 -56.32
CA GLN A 413 12.03 27.19 -57.32
C GLN A 413 10.74 26.45 -57.79
N GLN A 414 10.20 26.74 -58.99
CA GLN A 414 8.81 26.40 -59.43
C GLN A 414 8.72 25.25 -60.45
N GLY A 415 7.51 24.66 -60.60
CA GLY A 415 7.09 23.74 -61.68
C GLY A 415 6.07 22.70 -61.16
N GLN A 416 4.76 22.79 -61.41
CA GLN A 416 4.01 22.53 -62.67
C GLN A 416 4.05 21.06 -63.14
N GLY A 417 2.89 20.50 -63.54
CA GLY A 417 2.81 19.22 -64.27
C GLY A 417 1.63 18.33 -63.88
N GLU A 418 0.56 18.36 -64.69
CA GLU A 418 -0.67 17.59 -64.54
C GLU A 418 -0.52 16.09 -64.88
N GLY A 419 -1.31 15.24 -64.21
CA GLY A 419 -2.20 14.26 -64.86
C GLY A 419 -1.62 12.98 -65.50
N GLY A 420 -2.50 11.98 -65.65
CA GLY A 420 -2.23 10.71 -66.37
C GLY A 420 -2.69 9.48 -65.58
N ALA A 421 -3.23 8.47 -66.28
CA ALA A 421 -3.81 7.27 -65.66
C ALA A 421 -3.63 6.02 -66.54
N SER A 422 -4.07 4.86 -66.02
CA SER A 422 -4.21 3.54 -66.65
C SER A 422 -2.93 2.68 -66.80
N GLY A 423 -3.13 1.36 -66.77
CA GLY A 423 -2.07 0.33 -66.81
C GLY A 423 -2.35 -0.79 -65.82
N GLN A 424 -3.08 -1.82 -66.24
CA GLN A 424 -3.15 -3.11 -65.54
C GLN A 424 -2.01 -4.02 -66.07
N ASP A 425 -1.50 -4.95 -65.27
CA ASP A 425 -1.73 -6.39 -65.47
C ASP A 425 -0.93 -7.27 -64.46
N ASP A 426 -1.20 -8.57 -64.55
CA ASP A 426 -1.00 -9.63 -63.55
C ASP A 426 0.43 -10.06 -63.18
N ALA A 427 0.44 -10.94 -62.16
CA ALA A 427 1.36 -12.06 -61.93
C ALA A 427 2.56 -11.87 -60.98
N ALA A 428 2.68 -12.83 -60.06
CA ALA A 428 3.84 -13.05 -59.21
C ALA A 428 4.85 -14.01 -59.89
N PRO A 429 6.06 -14.12 -59.32
CA PRO A 429 6.74 -15.42 -59.32
C PRO A 429 7.18 -15.84 -57.91
N ALA A 430 7.13 -17.15 -57.65
CA ALA A 430 7.90 -17.79 -56.59
C ALA A 430 9.32 -18.14 -57.10
N ALA A 431 10.27 -18.37 -56.19
CA ALA A 431 11.64 -18.74 -56.55
C ALA A 431 12.13 -19.95 -55.72
N ALA A 432 12.62 -20.98 -56.41
CA ALA A 432 13.30 -22.15 -55.85
C ALA A 432 14.13 -22.86 -56.95
N SER A 433 15.07 -23.71 -56.55
CA SER A 433 16.05 -24.44 -57.39
C SER A 433 17.20 -23.57 -57.98
N ASP A 434 18.38 -24.09 -58.32
CA ASP A 434 18.82 -25.50 -58.26
C ASP A 434 20.35 -25.68 -58.00
N GLN A 435 20.80 -26.93 -57.86
CA GLN A 435 22.21 -27.34 -57.75
C GLN A 435 22.80 -27.82 -59.08
N ALA A 436 24.13 -27.74 -59.24
CA ALA A 436 24.93 -28.65 -60.08
C ALA A 436 26.43 -28.60 -59.72
N SER A 437 27.22 -29.56 -60.23
CA SER A 437 28.63 -29.79 -59.84
C SER A 437 29.54 -30.09 -61.04
N THR A 438 30.88 -30.07 -60.86
CA THR A 438 31.84 -31.16 -61.22
C THR A 438 33.31 -30.70 -61.15
N GLY A 439 34.26 -31.65 -60.96
CA GLY A 439 35.69 -31.45 -61.29
C GLY A 439 36.72 -31.90 -60.25
N SER A 440 37.72 -32.70 -60.65
CA SER A 440 38.94 -33.07 -59.88
C SER A 440 40.05 -33.49 -60.87
N PRO A 441 41.36 -33.35 -60.53
CA PRO A 441 42.11 -34.50 -59.98
C PRO A 441 43.26 -34.16 -58.98
N THR A 442 43.92 -35.21 -58.45
CA THR A 442 45.08 -35.28 -57.51
C THR A 442 46.44 -35.48 -58.28
N PRO A 443 47.66 -35.80 -57.70
CA PRO A 443 48.09 -36.11 -56.31
C PRO A 443 49.46 -35.53 -55.77
N ALA A 444 49.68 -35.57 -54.44
CA ALA A 444 50.96 -35.77 -53.67
C ALA A 444 50.67 -35.64 -52.14
N ALA A 445 51.02 -36.55 -51.19
CA ALA A 445 52.34 -36.91 -50.59
C ALA A 445 52.95 -35.76 -49.71
N VAL A 446 53.46 -35.90 -48.46
CA VAL A 446 54.16 -36.98 -47.70
C VAL A 446 54.05 -36.82 -46.14
N ALA A 447 54.19 -37.91 -45.34
CA ALA A 447 54.49 -38.03 -43.87
C ALA A 447 53.51 -37.42 -42.82
N THR A 448 53.10 -38.02 -41.66
CA THR A 448 53.69 -38.82 -40.54
C THR A 448 54.69 -38.05 -39.65
N THR A 449 54.45 -37.80 -38.35
CA THR A 449 54.57 -38.73 -37.17
C THR A 449 54.06 -38.02 -35.88
N ALA A 450 53.73 -38.60 -34.72
CA ALA A 450 53.49 -39.98 -34.21
C ALA A 450 52.89 -39.90 -32.76
N ALA A 451 52.85 -41.00 -32.00
CA ALA A 451 52.46 -41.08 -30.57
C ALA A 451 53.59 -41.73 -29.71
N PRO A 452 53.47 -41.87 -28.36
CA PRO A 452 52.85 -43.10 -27.83
C PRO A 452 52.09 -42.98 -26.47
N GLU A 453 51.34 -44.04 -26.16
CA GLU A 453 50.71 -44.38 -24.86
C GLU A 453 51.69 -45.22 -23.98
N PRO A 454 51.46 -45.50 -22.66
CA PRO A 454 50.56 -46.62 -22.30
C PRO A 454 49.89 -46.64 -20.88
N GLN A 455 48.72 -47.30 -20.82
CA GLN A 455 48.22 -48.21 -19.76
C GLN A 455 47.98 -47.77 -18.29
N GLY A 456 46.73 -47.99 -17.84
CA GLY A 456 46.30 -48.23 -16.45
C GLY A 456 44.99 -49.04 -16.45
N LYS A 457 44.76 -49.95 -15.49
CA LYS A 457 43.62 -50.89 -15.48
C LYS A 457 42.66 -50.69 -14.29
N SER A 458 41.48 -51.32 -14.40
CA SER A 458 40.35 -51.42 -13.47
C SER A 458 39.39 -50.21 -13.43
N GLY A 459 38.07 -50.40 -13.27
CA GLY A 459 37.31 -51.66 -13.45
C GLY A 459 36.10 -51.82 -12.53
N GLU A 460 34.94 -51.34 -12.96
CA GLU A 460 33.65 -51.68 -12.32
C GLU A 460 32.50 -51.65 -13.36
N SER A 461 31.50 -52.51 -13.19
CA SER A 461 30.49 -52.81 -14.22
C SER A 461 29.16 -52.08 -13.98
N GLY A 462 28.82 -51.14 -14.86
CA GLY A 462 27.50 -50.50 -14.88
C GLY A 462 26.41 -51.44 -15.40
N ASN A 463 25.28 -51.52 -14.69
CA ASN A 463 24.10 -52.29 -15.10
C ASN A 463 23.08 -51.37 -15.79
N SER A 464 23.00 -51.39 -17.12
CA SER A 464 22.11 -50.51 -17.91
C SER A 464 20.74 -51.13 -18.15
N GLY A 465 19.72 -50.61 -17.45
CA GLY A 465 18.31 -50.87 -17.75
C GLY A 465 17.87 -50.28 -19.11
N PRO A 466 16.79 -50.80 -19.72
CA PRO A 466 16.31 -50.32 -21.02
C PRO A 466 15.68 -48.91 -20.94
N PRO A 467 15.69 -48.14 -22.04
CA PRO A 467 15.10 -46.80 -22.08
C PRO A 467 13.56 -46.83 -22.03
N PRO A 468 12.90 -45.76 -21.53
CA PRO A 468 11.45 -45.66 -21.45
C PRO A 468 10.79 -45.47 -22.84
N PRO A 469 9.52 -45.88 -23.00
CA PRO A 469 8.76 -45.71 -24.24
C PRO A 469 8.35 -44.24 -24.50
N PRO A 470 8.09 -43.85 -25.77
CA PRO A 470 7.66 -42.51 -26.13
C PRO A 470 6.22 -42.18 -25.67
N PRO A 471 5.87 -40.89 -25.51
CA PRO A 471 4.55 -40.46 -25.06
C PRO A 471 3.46 -40.62 -26.14
N PRO A 472 2.18 -40.75 -25.73
CA PRO A 472 1.05 -40.85 -26.66
C PRO A 472 0.72 -39.50 -27.35
N PRO A 473 0.06 -39.53 -28.53
CA PRO A 473 -0.35 -38.31 -29.24
C PRO A 473 -1.50 -37.56 -28.53
N PRO A 474 -1.65 -36.25 -28.80
CA PRO A 474 -2.69 -35.42 -28.17
C PRO A 474 -4.10 -35.74 -28.67
N PRO A 475 -5.16 -35.52 -27.86
CA PRO A 475 -6.55 -35.72 -28.24
C PRO A 475 -7.05 -34.65 -29.22
N ALA A 476 -8.06 -35.01 -30.02
CA ALA A 476 -8.72 -34.09 -30.96
C ALA A 476 -9.55 -33.00 -30.26
N PRO A 477 -9.71 -31.81 -30.85
CA PRO A 477 -10.49 -30.71 -30.28
C PRO A 477 -12.00 -31.03 -30.24
N ALA A 478 -12.66 -30.59 -29.17
CA ALA A 478 -14.12 -30.73 -28.99
C ALA A 478 -14.90 -29.66 -29.80
N PRO A 479 -16.12 -29.97 -30.26
CA PRO A 479 -16.97 -29.03 -31.00
C PRO A 479 -17.53 -27.91 -30.11
N SER A 480 -17.77 -26.74 -30.70
CA SER A 480 -18.28 -25.54 -30.01
C SER A 480 -19.75 -25.71 -29.53
N PRO A 481 -20.12 -25.15 -28.36
CA PRO A 481 -21.50 -25.15 -27.89
C PRO A 481 -22.39 -24.13 -28.65
N PRO A 482 -23.72 -24.36 -28.72
CA PRO A 482 -24.66 -23.43 -29.33
C PRO A 482 -24.92 -22.17 -28.47
N PRO A 483 -25.40 -21.06 -29.08
CA PRO A 483 -25.67 -19.82 -28.36
C PRO A 483 -26.91 -19.91 -27.43
N PRO A 484 -26.96 -19.11 -26.35
CA PRO A 484 -28.09 -19.10 -25.41
C PRO A 484 -29.33 -18.37 -25.96
N PRO A 485 -30.54 -18.70 -25.46
CA PRO A 485 -31.78 -18.00 -25.81
C PRO A 485 -31.89 -16.60 -25.17
N PRO A 486 -32.71 -15.69 -25.73
CA PRO A 486 -32.93 -14.35 -25.18
C PRO A 486 -33.73 -14.37 -23.86
N PRO A 487 -33.58 -13.34 -22.99
CA PRO A 487 -34.31 -13.24 -21.73
C PRO A 487 -35.78 -12.83 -21.92
N PRO A 488 -36.69 -13.20 -21.00
CA PRO A 488 -38.10 -12.81 -21.04
C PRO A 488 -38.33 -11.35 -20.60
N GLU A 489 -39.45 -10.78 -21.04
CA GLU A 489 -39.84 -9.39 -20.78
C GLU A 489 -40.28 -9.13 -19.33
N ALA A 490 -40.10 -7.88 -18.87
CA ALA A 490 -40.36 -7.48 -17.49
C ALA A 490 -41.84 -7.16 -17.23
N GLY A 491 -42.56 -8.08 -16.58
CA GLY A 491 -43.92 -7.84 -16.07
C GLY A 491 -43.94 -6.84 -14.91
N GLN A 492 -44.85 -5.87 -14.98
CA GLN A 492 -44.99 -4.79 -13.99
C GLN A 492 -45.46 -5.31 -12.62
N ARG A 493 -44.95 -4.72 -11.53
CA ARG A 493 -45.52 -4.79 -10.17
C ARG A 493 -45.40 -3.44 -9.48
N GLU A 494 -46.46 -3.05 -8.80
CA GLU A 494 -46.55 -1.78 -8.05
C GLU A 494 -45.81 -1.87 -6.69
N PRO A 495 -45.29 -0.74 -6.16
CA PRO A 495 -44.68 -0.70 -4.83
C PRO A 495 -45.73 -0.50 -3.72
N PRO A 496 -45.64 -1.22 -2.58
CA PRO A 496 -46.41 -0.87 -1.39
C PRO A 496 -45.85 0.41 -0.74
N SER A 497 -46.75 1.26 -0.25
CA SER A 497 -46.40 2.54 0.37
C SER A 497 -46.11 2.44 1.87
N GLY A 498 -45.12 3.21 2.35
CA GLY A 498 -45.02 3.63 3.75
C GLY A 498 -43.79 3.14 4.51
N LEU A 499 -42.76 3.99 4.56
CA LEU A 499 -41.74 4.05 5.62
C LEU A 499 -41.25 5.51 5.76
N ALA A 500 -40.66 5.84 6.89
CA ALA A 500 -40.22 7.21 7.22
C ALA A 500 -39.01 7.65 6.37
N PRO A 501 -38.75 8.96 6.19
CA PRO A 501 -37.59 9.44 5.43
C PRO A 501 -36.28 9.10 6.16
N GLU A 502 -35.56 8.11 5.63
CA GLU A 502 -34.15 7.88 5.99
C GLU A 502 -33.26 9.05 5.55
N LEU A 503 -32.23 9.32 6.34
CA LEU A 503 -31.16 10.23 5.95
C LEU A 503 -30.32 9.57 4.84
N PRO A 504 -29.93 10.30 3.77
CA PRO A 504 -29.17 9.71 2.68
C PRO A 504 -27.78 9.25 3.16
N PRO A 505 -27.32 8.04 2.79
CA PRO A 505 -25.96 7.59 3.12
C PRO A 505 -24.91 8.37 2.33
N ASP A 506 -23.74 8.61 2.95
CA ASP A 506 -22.65 9.39 2.36
C ASP A 506 -22.08 8.73 1.08
N GLU A 507 -22.37 9.32 -0.08
CA GLU A 507 -21.84 8.86 -1.37
C GLU A 507 -20.39 9.34 -1.59
N VAL A 508 -19.56 8.46 -2.16
CA VAL A 508 -18.17 8.80 -2.54
C VAL A 508 -18.14 9.96 -3.55
N PRO A 509 -17.53 11.12 -3.22
CA PRO A 509 -17.58 12.32 -4.06
C PRO A 509 -17.18 12.15 -5.53
N ARG A 510 -18.15 12.32 -6.44
CA ARG A 510 -17.92 12.39 -7.89
C ARG A 510 -17.75 13.84 -8.33
N TYR A 511 -16.53 14.21 -8.70
CA TYR A 511 -16.15 15.57 -9.09
C TYR A 511 -16.74 15.99 -10.47
N THR A 512 -18.01 16.35 -10.49
CA THR A 512 -18.66 17.09 -11.60
C THR A 512 -18.73 18.59 -11.29
N SER A 513 -18.91 19.43 -12.30
CA SER A 513 -18.92 20.90 -12.15
C SER A 513 -20.04 21.44 -11.25
N GLY A 514 -21.17 20.74 -11.13
CA GLY A 514 -22.29 21.14 -10.27
C GLY A 514 -22.29 20.55 -8.84
N GLY A 515 -21.44 19.57 -8.55
CA GLY A 515 -21.46 18.86 -7.25
C GLY A 515 -20.61 19.49 -6.15
N ARG A 516 -19.75 20.47 -6.48
CA ARG A 516 -18.62 20.91 -5.62
C ARG A 516 -19.05 21.44 -4.25
N ALA A 517 -20.09 22.28 -4.19
CA ALA A 517 -20.59 22.84 -2.95
C ALA A 517 -21.17 21.77 -1.98
N ALA A 518 -21.81 20.72 -2.52
CA ALA A 518 -22.31 19.60 -1.71
C ALA A 518 -21.15 18.78 -1.12
N VAL A 519 -20.11 18.51 -1.92
CA VAL A 519 -18.90 17.82 -1.46
C VAL A 519 -18.18 18.64 -0.38
N ALA A 520 -18.01 19.96 -0.57
CA ALA A 520 -17.41 20.82 0.45
C ALA A 520 -18.19 20.79 1.78
N LYS A 521 -19.53 20.80 1.71
CA LYS A 521 -20.41 20.68 2.89
C LYS A 521 -20.27 19.31 3.57
N ALA A 522 -20.20 18.21 2.81
CA ALA A 522 -20.01 16.87 3.36
C ALA A 522 -18.63 16.72 4.04
N VAL A 523 -17.55 17.18 3.40
CA VAL A 523 -16.19 17.17 3.97
C VAL A 523 -16.13 18.03 5.24
N ALA A 524 -16.76 19.20 5.26
CA ALA A 524 -16.83 20.05 6.45
C ALA A 524 -17.66 19.42 7.59
N ALA A 525 -18.76 18.73 7.28
CA ALA A 525 -19.56 18.01 8.26
C ALA A 525 -18.81 16.81 8.85
N ALA A 526 -18.10 16.04 8.01
CA ALA A 526 -17.25 14.92 8.42
C ALA A 526 -15.99 15.34 9.20
N ALA A 527 -15.62 16.63 9.15
CA ALA A 527 -14.53 17.21 9.95
C ALA A 527 -15.01 17.86 11.27
N ALA A 528 -16.33 17.99 11.47
CA ALA A 528 -16.88 18.59 12.68
C ALA A 528 -16.84 17.61 13.88
N PRO A 529 -16.58 18.08 15.11
CA PRO A 529 -16.69 17.23 16.29
C PRO A 529 -18.15 16.80 16.52
N PRO A 530 -18.41 15.58 17.00
CA PRO A 530 -19.77 15.13 17.29
C PRO A 530 -20.39 15.99 18.41
N PRO A 531 -21.69 16.31 18.34
CA PRO A 531 -22.36 17.10 19.36
C PRO A 531 -22.30 16.38 20.71
N SER A 532 -21.84 17.08 21.75
CA SER A 532 -21.79 16.53 23.10
C SER A 532 -23.21 16.31 23.63
N SER A 533 -23.51 15.07 23.99
CA SER A 533 -24.80 14.69 24.60
C SER A 533 -24.89 15.29 26.00
N ALA A 534 -25.49 16.47 26.12
CA ALA A 534 -25.84 17.06 27.41
C ALA A 534 -26.75 16.09 28.18
N GLY A 535 -26.39 15.80 29.44
CA GLY A 535 -26.99 14.70 30.18
C GLY A 535 -28.48 14.91 30.48
N ALA A 536 -29.31 13.92 30.14
CA ALA A 536 -30.67 13.83 30.65
C ALA A 536 -30.63 13.54 32.16
N PRO A 537 -31.36 14.27 33.01
CA PRO A 537 -31.36 14.04 34.45
C PRO A 537 -32.09 12.74 34.80
N SER A 538 -31.56 11.99 35.77
CA SER A 538 -32.18 10.78 36.29
C SER A 538 -33.39 11.12 37.17
N GLY A 539 -34.58 10.65 36.77
CA GLY A 539 -35.80 10.63 37.58
C GLY A 539 -36.31 9.20 37.68
N GLY A 540 -36.66 8.74 38.89
CA GLY A 540 -37.11 7.38 39.13
C GLY A 540 -38.38 7.29 39.96
N GLY A 541 -38.96 6.09 40.01
CA GLY A 541 -39.74 5.64 41.17
C GLY A 541 -41.24 5.95 41.22
N ALA A 542 -42.02 5.12 40.51
CA ALA A 542 -43.35 4.64 40.92
C ALA A 542 -44.54 5.62 41.03
N GLY A 543 -45.75 5.04 41.17
CA GLY A 543 -46.98 5.73 41.58
C GLY A 543 -48.09 5.73 40.52
N ALA A 544 -49.16 4.97 40.77
CA ALA A 544 -50.41 5.06 39.99
C ALA A 544 -51.48 5.82 40.81
N GLY A 545 -52.37 6.54 40.13
CA GLY A 545 -53.51 7.22 40.76
C GLY A 545 -54.39 7.95 39.74
N CYS A 546 -55.71 7.77 39.84
CA CYS A 546 -56.70 8.49 39.03
C CYS A 546 -57.24 9.70 39.79
N GLY A 547 -57.64 10.77 39.08
CA GLY A 547 -58.32 11.92 39.69
C GLY A 547 -58.82 12.94 38.66
N SER A 548 -60.12 13.23 38.69
CA SER A 548 -60.81 14.23 37.86
C SER A 548 -60.95 15.57 38.58
N GLY A 549 -60.95 16.69 37.85
CA GLY A 549 -61.32 18.01 38.39
C GLY A 549 -61.28 19.11 37.32
N GLU A 550 -62.28 19.99 37.30
CA GLU A 550 -62.46 21.06 36.30
C GLU A 550 -62.23 22.47 36.89
N ALA A 551 -62.00 23.44 35.99
CA ALA A 551 -62.05 24.90 36.17
C ALA A 551 -61.00 25.58 37.11
N GLY A 552 -60.55 26.80 36.84
CA GLY A 552 -60.73 27.60 35.60
C GLY A 552 -60.31 29.07 35.73
N GLY A 553 -59.71 29.63 34.66
CA GLY A 553 -59.50 31.07 34.43
C GLY A 553 -58.26 31.72 35.13
N ALA A 554 -57.66 32.79 34.59
CA ALA A 554 -57.79 33.37 33.23
C ALA A 554 -56.64 34.33 32.86
N ALA A 555 -56.10 34.17 31.63
CA ALA A 555 -55.51 35.19 30.73
C ALA A 555 -54.31 36.08 31.19
N PRO A 556 -53.61 36.82 30.29
CA PRO A 556 -53.49 36.76 28.82
C PRO A 556 -51.99 36.62 28.41
N ALA A 557 -51.42 36.93 27.21
CA ALA A 557 -51.92 37.25 25.86
C ALA A 557 -50.84 36.91 24.78
N GLN A 558 -51.12 35.98 23.86
CA GLN A 558 -50.46 35.78 22.55
C GLN A 558 -51.42 34.93 21.69
N ALA A 559 -51.47 35.01 20.36
CA ALA A 559 -51.04 36.06 19.42
C ALA A 559 -51.78 35.80 18.07
N ASP A 560 -52.25 36.83 17.37
CA ASP A 560 -52.70 36.71 15.97
C ASP A 560 -52.64 38.08 15.26
N ALA A 561 -52.06 38.12 14.06
CA ALA A 561 -52.03 39.26 13.16
C ALA A 561 -51.74 38.76 11.72
N ARG A 562 -52.65 39.07 10.79
CA ARG A 562 -52.67 38.57 9.41
C ARG A 562 -51.88 39.48 8.44
N ALA A 563 -51.82 39.00 7.18
CA ALA A 563 -51.66 39.73 5.91
C ALA A 563 -50.31 39.49 5.18
N GLU A 564 -50.24 39.42 3.85
CA GLU A 564 -51.28 39.20 2.81
C GLU A 564 -50.61 38.67 1.52
N VAL A 565 -51.36 38.03 0.61
CA VAL A 565 -50.83 37.52 -0.68
C VAL A 565 -51.79 37.82 -1.83
N GLN A 566 -51.45 38.80 -2.68
CA GLN A 566 -52.02 39.05 -4.02
C GLN A 566 -50.93 39.74 -4.89
N GLY A 567 -50.85 39.59 -6.22
CA GLY A 567 -51.58 38.66 -7.09
C GLY A 567 -51.82 39.19 -8.52
N ALA A 568 -51.22 38.57 -9.55
CA ALA A 568 -51.53 38.70 -10.99
C ALA A 568 -50.84 37.53 -11.75
N ALA A 569 -51.41 36.73 -12.67
CA ALA A 569 -52.48 36.88 -13.68
C ALA A 569 -52.07 37.81 -14.86
N ALA A 570 -52.21 37.46 -16.14
CA ALA A 570 -52.65 36.24 -16.85
C ALA A 570 -51.90 36.17 -18.23
N ALA A 571 -52.14 35.31 -19.24
CA ALA A 571 -53.20 34.35 -19.55
C ALA A 571 -52.65 33.18 -20.42
N ALA A 572 -53.45 32.61 -21.35
CA ALA A 572 -53.04 31.57 -22.31
C ALA A 572 -53.50 31.90 -23.75
N GLY A 573 -52.91 31.26 -24.76
CA GLY A 573 -53.24 31.39 -26.19
C GLY A 573 -52.77 30.19 -27.02
N GLU A 574 -53.42 29.90 -28.15
CA GLU A 574 -53.42 28.56 -28.76
C GLU A 574 -52.57 28.36 -30.04
N VAL A 575 -51.98 27.17 -30.13
CA VAL A 575 -51.94 26.22 -31.27
C VAL A 575 -51.58 26.70 -32.70
N GLY A 576 -50.59 26.02 -33.30
CA GLY A 576 -50.68 25.60 -34.72
C GLY A 576 -49.40 25.64 -35.56
N GLY A 577 -49.24 24.67 -36.48
CA GLY A 577 -48.39 24.81 -37.67
C GLY A 577 -47.20 23.85 -37.80
N SER A 578 -47.30 22.89 -38.73
CA SER A 578 -46.20 22.03 -39.19
C SER A 578 -45.11 22.79 -39.98
N GLY A 579 -43.88 22.30 -40.02
CA GLY A 579 -42.83 22.79 -40.91
C GLY A 579 -41.62 21.85 -41.03
N ASP A 580 -41.26 21.49 -42.26
CA ASP A 580 -40.07 20.69 -42.62
C ASP A 580 -38.93 21.61 -43.15
N GLY A 581 -37.70 21.09 -43.21
CA GLY A 581 -36.56 21.73 -43.88
C GLY A 581 -35.37 22.03 -42.95
N GLY A 582 -34.29 21.25 -43.06
CA GLY A 582 -33.05 21.44 -42.29
C GLY A 582 -31.94 22.24 -43.02
N ARG A 583 -30.98 22.80 -42.27
CA ARG A 583 -29.73 23.34 -42.86
C ARG A 583 -28.58 23.54 -41.85
N GLY A 584 -27.43 22.91 -42.15
CA GLY A 584 -26.08 23.40 -41.81
C GLY A 584 -25.54 23.17 -40.38
N PRO A 585 -24.27 22.76 -40.23
CA PRO A 585 -23.60 22.74 -38.92
C PRO A 585 -23.09 24.14 -38.54
N GLY A 586 -23.66 24.73 -37.48
CA GLY A 586 -23.12 25.92 -36.83
C GLY A 586 -21.98 25.58 -35.86
N ALA A 587 -20.89 26.35 -35.87
CA ALA A 587 -19.76 26.11 -34.98
C ALA A 587 -20.15 26.33 -33.51
N GLY A 588 -19.76 25.40 -32.63
CA GLY A 588 -20.06 25.49 -31.20
C GLY A 588 -19.33 26.65 -30.53
N THR A 589 -20.08 27.67 -30.12
CA THR A 589 -19.59 28.72 -29.23
C THR A 589 -19.28 28.13 -27.86
N ALA A 590 -18.00 28.07 -27.48
CA ALA A 590 -17.62 27.73 -26.11
C ALA A 590 -18.18 28.79 -25.15
N ASP A 591 -19.11 28.37 -24.28
CA ASP A 591 -19.94 29.30 -23.52
C ASP A 591 -19.10 30.12 -22.53
N ALA A 592 -19.12 31.43 -22.70
CA ALA A 592 -18.18 32.35 -22.09
C ALA A 592 -18.64 32.76 -20.69
N ALA A 593 -18.58 31.81 -19.76
CA ALA A 593 -19.04 31.94 -18.37
C ALA A 593 -18.79 33.34 -17.77
N THR A 594 -19.88 33.97 -17.30
CA THR A 594 -19.90 35.36 -16.83
C THR A 594 -18.95 35.57 -15.65
N PRO A 595 -18.47 36.81 -15.41
CA PRO A 595 -17.56 37.09 -14.29
C PRO A 595 -18.14 36.68 -12.93
N ALA A 596 -19.47 36.79 -12.74
CA ALA A 596 -20.15 36.31 -11.54
C ALA A 596 -20.04 34.78 -11.36
N VAL A 597 -20.27 33.99 -12.42
CA VAL A 597 -20.10 32.53 -12.38
C VAL A 597 -18.64 32.15 -12.12
N LYS A 598 -17.68 32.85 -12.73
CA LYS A 598 -16.24 32.65 -12.47
C LYS A 598 -15.86 32.95 -11.02
N GLN A 599 -16.40 34.01 -10.43
CA GLN A 599 -16.21 34.34 -9.01
C GLN A 599 -16.86 33.30 -8.09
N GLN A 600 -18.06 32.82 -8.40
CA GLN A 600 -18.72 31.75 -7.66
C GLN A 600 -17.91 30.45 -7.71
N MET A 601 -17.48 30.00 -8.90
CA MET A 601 -16.67 28.80 -9.06
C MET A 601 -15.33 28.89 -8.30
N ALA A 602 -14.71 30.07 -8.27
CA ALA A 602 -13.49 30.31 -7.50
C ALA A 602 -13.74 30.27 -5.98
N ALA A 603 -14.88 30.82 -5.52
CA ALA A 603 -15.28 30.77 -4.11
C ALA A 603 -15.63 29.34 -3.66
N GLU A 604 -16.32 28.56 -4.50
CA GLU A 604 -16.60 27.14 -4.24
C GLU A 604 -15.33 26.29 -4.21
N GLU A 605 -14.36 26.55 -5.10
CA GLU A 605 -13.07 25.85 -5.09
C GLU A 605 -12.20 26.24 -3.88
N ALA A 606 -12.23 27.50 -3.46
CA ALA A 606 -11.58 27.95 -2.23
C ALA A 606 -12.21 27.32 -0.98
N ALA A 607 -13.54 27.26 -0.90
CA ALA A 607 -14.26 26.61 0.18
C ALA A 607 -13.98 25.10 0.25
N LEU A 608 -13.89 24.42 -0.90
CA LEU A 608 -13.51 23.01 -0.97
C LEU A 608 -12.07 22.78 -0.49
N ARG A 609 -11.10 23.61 -0.93
CA ARG A 609 -9.72 23.52 -0.40
C ARG A 609 -9.63 23.79 1.09
N ALA A 610 -10.41 24.75 1.61
CA ALA A 610 -10.46 25.02 3.05
C ALA A 610 -11.02 23.82 3.84
N ALA A 611 -12.08 23.17 3.34
CA ALA A 611 -12.63 21.95 3.93
C ALA A 611 -11.64 20.77 3.89
N GLU A 612 -10.94 20.58 2.76
CA GLU A 612 -9.90 19.54 2.65
C GLU A 612 -8.71 19.80 3.60
N ALA A 613 -8.26 21.05 3.71
CA ALA A 613 -7.18 21.45 4.61
C ALA A 613 -7.57 21.30 6.10
N ALA A 614 -8.82 21.63 6.46
CA ALA A 614 -9.35 21.43 7.81
C ALA A 614 -9.40 19.94 8.20
N ALA A 615 -9.83 19.06 7.29
CA ALA A 615 -9.82 17.61 7.51
C ALA A 615 -8.39 17.05 7.66
N ASP A 616 -7.42 17.54 6.89
CA ASP A 616 -6.01 17.19 7.08
C ASP A 616 -5.43 17.71 8.40
N ALA A 617 -5.77 18.94 8.81
CA ALA A 617 -5.37 19.50 10.10
C ALA A 617 -5.96 18.69 11.27
N ALA A 618 -7.22 18.27 11.18
CA ALA A 618 -7.86 17.38 12.15
C ALA A 618 -7.16 16.00 12.21
N GLY A 619 -6.76 15.44 11.07
CA GLY A 619 -5.99 14.20 11.01
C GLY A 619 -4.59 14.31 11.61
N ARG A 620 -3.85 15.37 11.28
CA ARG A 620 -2.57 15.70 11.91
C ARG A 620 -2.72 15.90 13.42
N CYS A 621 -3.80 16.53 13.87
CA CYS A 621 -4.10 16.74 15.29
C CYS A 621 -4.35 15.39 16.00
N ARG A 622 -5.23 14.52 15.48
CA ARG A 622 -5.46 13.17 16.03
C ARG A 622 -4.17 12.37 16.13
N ALA A 623 -3.42 12.26 15.03
CA ALA A 623 -2.17 11.49 14.99
C ALA A 623 -1.12 12.02 15.99
N SER A 624 -0.87 13.34 16.00
CA SER A 624 0.20 13.96 16.81
C SER A 624 -0.19 14.33 18.25
N SER A 625 -1.42 14.06 18.68
CA SER A 625 -1.84 14.14 20.09
C SER A 625 -2.04 12.78 20.74
N LEU A 626 -2.43 11.75 19.97
CA LEU A 626 -2.72 10.41 20.50
C LEU A 626 -1.54 9.44 20.42
N PHE A 627 -0.53 9.66 19.57
CA PHE A 627 0.56 8.69 19.36
C PHE A 627 1.96 9.28 19.51
N GLN A 628 2.85 8.46 20.05
CA GLN A 628 4.29 8.68 20.11
C GLN A 628 5.01 7.48 19.47
N LEU A 629 5.77 7.71 18.41
CA LEU A 629 6.49 6.71 17.62
C LEU A 629 7.96 6.66 18.06
N GLN A 630 8.32 5.65 18.86
CA GLN A 630 9.69 5.45 19.34
C GLN A 630 10.46 4.52 18.41
N LEU A 631 11.54 5.03 17.82
CA LEU A 631 12.37 4.29 16.86
C LEU A 631 13.58 3.66 17.57
N LEU A 632 13.88 2.40 17.26
CA LEU A 632 14.99 1.63 17.83
C LEU A 632 15.64 0.75 16.75
N THR A 633 16.96 0.56 16.84
CA THR A 633 17.69 -0.45 16.06
C THR A 633 18.78 -1.12 16.91
N GLY A 634 19.52 -2.07 16.32
CA GLY A 634 20.54 -2.85 17.01
C GLY A 634 19.96 -3.86 18.00
N ASP A 635 20.61 -4.04 19.14
CA ASP A 635 20.25 -5.08 20.12
C ASP A 635 18.94 -4.75 20.88
N LEU A 636 17.83 -5.43 20.53
CA LEU A 636 16.52 -5.22 21.15
C LEU A 636 16.51 -5.51 22.66
N ALA A 637 17.26 -6.51 23.13
CA ALA A 637 17.31 -6.87 24.56
C ALA A 637 18.03 -5.79 25.37
N LYS A 638 19.18 -5.30 24.89
CA LYS A 638 19.92 -4.19 25.50
C LYS A 638 19.22 -2.84 25.30
N GLY A 639 18.40 -2.68 24.27
CA GLY A 639 17.63 -1.47 23.96
C GLY A 639 16.35 -1.32 24.78
N VAL A 640 15.53 -2.38 24.82
CA VAL A 640 14.18 -2.38 25.38
C VAL A 640 13.91 -3.63 26.23
N THR A 641 13.85 -4.83 25.64
CA THR A 641 13.12 -5.96 26.23
C THR A 641 13.79 -6.59 27.46
N GLY A 642 15.11 -6.40 27.62
CA GLY A 642 15.87 -6.79 28.81
C GLY A 642 16.02 -5.68 29.86
N ARG A 643 15.45 -4.48 29.65
CA ARG A 643 15.54 -3.38 30.64
C ARG A 643 14.39 -3.44 31.63
N ALA A 644 14.69 -3.43 32.93
CA ALA A 644 13.71 -3.53 34.01
C ALA A 644 12.53 -2.53 33.92
N LYS A 645 12.74 -1.32 33.37
CA LYS A 645 11.68 -0.33 33.14
C LYS A 645 10.63 -0.70 32.07
N TYR A 646 10.85 -1.78 31.33
CA TYR A 646 9.96 -2.31 30.29
C TYR A 646 9.43 -3.72 30.63
N THR A 647 9.82 -4.31 31.75
CA THR A 647 9.24 -5.57 32.24
C THR A 647 7.74 -5.40 32.43
N GLY A 648 6.93 -6.23 31.79
CA GLY A 648 5.46 -6.14 31.87
C GLY A 648 4.83 -4.91 31.18
N ALA A 649 5.56 -4.15 30.37
CA ALA A 649 5.14 -2.82 29.91
C ALA A 649 4.45 -2.76 28.53
N PHE A 650 4.42 -3.86 27.77
CA PHE A 650 3.83 -3.92 26.41
C PHE A 650 2.52 -4.70 26.35
N SER A 651 1.45 -4.05 25.91
CA SER A 651 0.10 -4.61 25.81
C SER A 651 -0.10 -5.44 24.53
N VAL A 652 0.57 -5.06 23.45
CA VAL A 652 0.51 -5.71 22.13
C VAL A 652 1.92 -5.79 21.55
N LEU A 653 2.24 -6.90 20.91
CA LEU A 653 3.51 -7.13 20.23
C LEU A 653 3.26 -7.69 18.82
N THR A 654 4.12 -7.32 17.86
CA THR A 654 4.22 -8.01 16.57
C THR A 654 5.66 -8.40 16.26
N LEU A 655 5.82 -9.47 15.46
CA LEU A 655 7.13 -10.00 15.07
C LEU A 655 7.12 -10.43 13.59
N GLY A 656 8.02 -9.87 12.78
CA GLY A 656 8.14 -10.22 11.37
C GLY A 656 8.79 -11.59 11.12
N HIS A 657 8.48 -12.22 9.99
CA HIS A 657 8.78 -13.64 9.73
C HIS A 657 10.28 -14.00 9.77
N ARG A 658 11.20 -13.18 9.25
CA ARG A 658 12.65 -13.47 9.37
C ARG A 658 13.15 -13.42 10.83
N HIS A 659 12.45 -12.69 11.69
CA HIS A 659 12.82 -12.47 13.08
C HIS A 659 12.15 -13.42 14.06
N ILE A 660 11.46 -14.49 13.62
CA ILE A 660 10.84 -15.49 14.54
C ILE A 660 11.80 -16.13 15.54
N HIS A 661 13.11 -16.12 15.28
CA HIS A 661 14.12 -16.59 16.24
C HIS A 661 14.11 -15.75 17.54
N MET A 662 13.63 -14.51 17.48
CA MET A 662 13.44 -13.62 18.63
C MET A 662 12.25 -14.00 19.52
N LEU A 663 11.48 -15.05 19.17
CA LEU A 663 10.54 -15.69 20.09
C LEU A 663 11.25 -16.37 21.27
N ALA A 664 12.53 -16.72 21.12
CA ALA A 664 13.29 -17.45 22.12
C ALA A 664 13.54 -16.63 23.41
N PRO A 665 13.68 -17.29 24.59
CA PRO A 665 13.66 -16.62 25.90
C PRO A 665 14.68 -15.47 26.04
N GLU A 666 15.87 -15.62 25.46
CA GLU A 666 17.00 -14.70 25.56
C GLU A 666 16.74 -13.31 24.95
N TYR A 667 15.75 -13.19 24.05
CA TYR A 667 15.32 -11.92 23.47
C TYR A 667 14.30 -11.16 24.34
N GLY A 668 13.83 -11.75 25.44
CA GLY A 668 13.05 -11.08 26.48
C GLY A 668 11.64 -10.63 26.09
N LEU A 669 11.11 -10.97 24.91
CA LEU A 669 9.76 -10.54 24.48
C LEU A 669 8.69 -10.91 25.52
N HIS A 670 8.73 -12.15 26.04
CA HIS A 670 7.78 -12.59 27.07
C HIS A 670 7.96 -11.86 28.40
N ALA A 671 9.17 -11.43 28.78
CA ALA A 671 9.40 -10.66 29.99
C ALA A 671 8.87 -9.22 29.87
N ALA A 672 9.06 -8.60 28.69
CA ALA A 672 8.61 -7.25 28.39
C ALA A 672 7.08 -7.14 28.17
N ALA A 673 6.44 -8.21 27.73
CA ALA A 673 4.99 -8.29 27.56
C ALA A 673 4.22 -8.20 28.89
N ALA A 674 3.09 -7.49 28.91
CA ALA A 674 2.18 -7.39 30.04
C ALA A 674 1.38 -8.70 30.27
N PRO A 675 0.85 -8.96 31.49
CA PRO A 675 -0.07 -10.07 31.71
C PRO A 675 -1.31 -9.95 30.81
N GLY A 676 -1.61 -10.99 30.02
CA GLY A 676 -2.70 -10.96 29.04
C GLY A 676 -2.36 -10.26 27.71
N ALA A 677 -1.12 -9.83 27.48
CA ALA A 677 -0.69 -9.22 26.22
C ALA A 677 -0.71 -10.21 25.05
N VAL A 678 -1.04 -9.71 23.86
CA VAL A 678 -1.10 -10.48 22.60
C VAL A 678 0.17 -10.23 21.78
N LEU A 679 0.77 -11.31 21.28
CA LEU A 679 1.87 -11.31 20.31
C LEU A 679 1.40 -11.95 19.00
N VAL A 680 1.42 -11.20 17.90
CA VAL A 680 1.14 -11.72 16.55
C VAL A 680 2.44 -11.81 15.76
N ALA A 681 2.89 -13.02 15.46
CA ALA A 681 4.12 -13.28 14.72
C ALA A 681 3.81 -13.74 13.29
N GLU A 682 4.36 -13.11 12.26
CA GLU A 682 4.24 -13.58 10.89
C GLU A 682 4.79 -15.01 10.74
N ASN A 683 4.02 -15.88 10.09
CA ASN A 683 4.47 -17.21 9.71
C ASN A 683 4.93 -17.22 8.25
N ALA A 684 5.52 -18.33 7.80
CA ALA A 684 6.09 -18.42 6.46
C ALA A 684 5.09 -18.86 5.36
N ARG A 685 3.77 -18.80 5.57
CA ARG A 685 2.75 -19.29 4.60
C ARG A 685 2.89 -18.68 3.21
N HIS A 686 3.24 -17.40 3.12
CA HIS A 686 3.38 -16.66 1.86
C HIS A 686 4.84 -16.46 1.42
N VAL A 687 5.81 -17.15 2.05
CA VAL A 687 7.21 -17.14 1.61
C VAL A 687 7.33 -18.06 0.39
N LEU A 688 7.29 -17.48 -0.81
CA LEU A 688 7.30 -18.20 -2.09
C LEU A 688 8.58 -19.02 -2.32
N GLN A 689 9.64 -18.83 -1.54
CA GLN A 689 10.82 -19.69 -1.54
C GLN A 689 10.56 -21.08 -0.93
N LEU A 690 9.56 -21.23 -0.05
CA LEU A 690 9.27 -22.48 0.68
C LEU A 690 8.22 -23.37 -0.02
N THR A 691 8.26 -24.65 0.34
CA THR A 691 7.15 -25.61 0.15
C THR A 691 6.13 -25.51 1.29
N LYS A 692 4.94 -26.07 1.10
CA LYS A 692 3.87 -26.10 2.11
C LYS A 692 4.32 -26.84 3.38
N GLU A 693 5.10 -27.89 3.20
CA GLU A 693 5.68 -28.74 4.25
C GLU A 693 6.73 -27.96 5.04
N GLN A 694 7.57 -27.17 4.37
CA GLN A 694 8.52 -26.27 5.03
C GLN A 694 7.83 -25.13 5.79
N ALA A 695 6.75 -24.56 5.24
CA ALA A 695 5.95 -23.55 5.94
C ALA A 695 5.25 -24.13 7.20
N ALA A 696 4.80 -25.39 7.16
CA ALA A 696 4.25 -26.09 8.32
C ALA A 696 5.32 -26.40 9.40
N MET A 697 6.51 -26.86 8.99
CA MET A 697 7.65 -27.05 9.91
C MET A 697 8.11 -25.71 10.53
N PHE A 698 8.02 -24.61 9.77
CA PHE A 698 8.32 -23.26 10.27
C PHE A 698 7.35 -22.85 11.40
N VAL A 699 6.04 -23.05 11.22
CA VAL A 699 5.03 -22.82 12.28
C VAL A 699 5.30 -23.71 13.50
N THR A 700 5.61 -24.99 13.30
CA THR A 700 5.98 -25.91 14.39
C THR A 700 7.17 -25.38 15.18
N LYS A 701 8.18 -24.82 14.51
CA LYS A 701 9.35 -24.24 15.18
C LYS A 701 9.05 -22.92 15.89
N MET A 702 8.12 -22.11 15.39
CA MET A 702 7.62 -20.94 16.12
C MET A 702 6.92 -21.37 17.43
N ASP A 703 6.06 -22.38 17.37
CA ASP A 703 5.35 -22.92 18.54
C ASP A 703 6.30 -23.45 19.61
N GLU A 704 7.36 -24.19 19.22
CA GLU A 704 8.42 -24.64 20.13
C GLU A 704 9.11 -23.46 20.85
N MET A 705 9.54 -22.43 20.11
CA MET A 705 10.27 -21.29 20.68
C MET A 705 9.37 -20.42 21.57
N ALA A 706 8.13 -20.19 21.13
CA ALA A 706 7.14 -19.44 21.91
C ALA A 706 6.80 -20.17 23.22
N GLY A 707 6.56 -21.49 23.16
CA GLY A 707 6.31 -22.33 24.33
C GLY A 707 7.49 -22.35 25.30
N ALA A 708 8.73 -22.46 24.80
CA ALA A 708 9.94 -22.41 25.62
C ALA A 708 10.14 -21.05 26.34
N ALA A 709 9.68 -19.95 25.74
CA ALA A 709 9.68 -18.63 26.37
C ALA A 709 8.50 -18.40 27.35
N GLY A 710 7.52 -19.31 27.42
CA GLY A 710 6.36 -19.24 28.32
C GLY A 710 5.08 -18.65 27.70
N TRP A 711 5.08 -18.37 26.39
CA TRP A 711 3.85 -17.98 25.68
C TRP A 711 2.88 -19.16 25.55
N ARG A 712 1.57 -18.88 25.51
CA ARG A 712 0.56 -19.87 25.07
C ARG A 712 -0.04 -19.46 23.73
N LYS A 713 -0.10 -20.40 22.78
CA LYS A 713 -0.84 -20.23 21.51
C LYS A 713 -2.34 -20.01 21.80
N GLU A 714 -3.02 -19.19 21.01
CA GLU A 714 -4.47 -18.96 21.19
C GLU A 714 -5.27 -20.25 20.95
N ALA A 715 -6.22 -20.53 21.85
CA ALA A 715 -6.93 -21.81 21.89
C ALA A 715 -8.03 -21.93 20.81
N GLY A 716 -8.19 -23.13 20.26
CA GLY A 716 -9.26 -23.45 19.31
C GLY A 716 -9.06 -22.89 17.89
N GLY A 717 -7.89 -22.31 17.57
CA GLY A 717 -7.61 -21.74 16.25
C GLY A 717 -8.38 -20.45 15.96
N ARG A 718 -9.02 -19.85 16.97
CA ARG A 718 -9.58 -18.51 16.89
C ARG A 718 -8.46 -17.51 16.61
N ARG A 719 -8.79 -16.46 15.86
CA ARG A 719 -7.89 -15.35 15.52
C ARG A 719 -8.59 -14.02 15.85
N PRO A 720 -7.88 -12.98 16.31
CA PRO A 720 -8.42 -11.64 16.43
C PRO A 720 -8.84 -11.06 15.07
N GLU A 721 -9.68 -10.01 15.10
CA GLU A 721 -10.09 -9.31 13.88
C GLU A 721 -8.88 -8.75 13.12
N GLY A 722 -8.86 -8.92 11.80
CA GLY A 722 -7.73 -8.58 10.94
C GLY A 722 -6.60 -9.63 10.88
N VAL A 723 -6.49 -10.53 11.86
CA VAL A 723 -5.41 -11.53 11.90
C VAL A 723 -5.77 -12.74 11.05
N THR A 724 -5.07 -12.90 9.93
CA THR A 724 -5.21 -14.04 9.02
C THR A 724 -4.28 -15.19 9.39
N GLU A 725 -4.38 -16.29 8.65
CA GLU A 725 -3.52 -17.47 8.75
C GLU A 725 -2.10 -17.27 8.15
N ALA A 726 -1.75 -16.03 7.81
CA ALA A 726 -0.38 -15.55 7.55
C ALA A 726 0.47 -15.33 8.82
N SER A 727 -0.12 -15.53 10.01
CA SER A 727 0.53 -15.29 11.30
C SER A 727 0.15 -16.34 12.33
N GLU A 728 0.92 -16.46 13.40
CA GLU A 728 0.55 -17.19 14.62
C GLU A 728 0.24 -16.20 15.75
N VAL A 729 -0.73 -16.54 16.61
CA VAL A 729 -1.16 -15.71 17.73
C VAL A 729 -0.81 -16.37 19.05
N TYR A 730 -0.08 -15.64 19.88
CA TYR A 730 0.37 -16.04 21.19
C TYR A 730 -0.11 -15.04 22.25
N VAL A 731 -0.44 -15.53 23.44
CA VAL A 731 -0.93 -14.71 24.55
C VAL A 731 -0.08 -14.99 25.79
N LYS A 732 0.39 -13.92 26.45
CA LYS A 732 1.03 -14.04 27.75
C LYS A 732 -0.03 -14.33 28.81
N THR A 733 0.19 -15.35 29.63
CA THR A 733 -0.78 -15.75 30.64
C THR A 733 -1.03 -14.62 31.65
N ARG A 734 -2.30 -14.27 31.90
CA ARG A 734 -2.65 -13.57 33.14
C ARG A 734 -2.32 -14.52 34.31
N THR A 735 -1.53 -14.06 35.26
CA THR A 735 -1.40 -14.73 36.57
C THR A 735 -2.73 -14.62 37.29
N ALA A 736 -3.16 -15.71 37.93
CA ALA A 736 -4.35 -15.75 38.78
C ALA A 736 -4.09 -15.07 40.14
#